data_AF-A0A815Z9D1-F1
#
_entry.id   AF-A0A815Z9D1-F1
#
_cell.length_a   1.000
_cell.length_b   1.000
_cell.length_c   1.000
_cell.angle_alpha   90.00
_cell.angle_beta   90.00
_cell.angle_gamma   90.00
#
_symmetry.space_group_name_H-M   'P 1'
#
loop_
_entity.id
_entity.type
_entity.pdbx_description
1 polymer ?
#
loop_
_entity_poly.entity_id
_entity_poly.type
_entity_poly.pdbx_seq_one_letter_code
_entity_poly.pdbx_strand_id
1 'polypeptide(L)'
;MNGSYGNTNFIVRLRGLPWNTTQTEVQNFLQGCKIRQTNFVTNDQGRVTGECFVVLESNEDVDLAKSFHQKNLGSRYIEVFESNADEMAQMTKNTNINTHQNSDSNSSNTTNDNWREPVVRLRGLPYNSSKEDVTRFFDGLDIAQNGVHISSSKPAGEAFVAFMNMDNALRALEFNRMNMGHRYIEVFKSTYAEARASIMNDTQSMARQRGSGPNQNYGQQRQENFGGYGRSMSGGSSGGGNNSGYNNNSMNQYDGPPQNNYNYGGNGNGGNNYPMNNQMSGTSNSSGGAMKRPMAVSFTMKIRGVPFEAGEKEVFEFFSPVVPIRLEQENTPRGKPPIWYAEFGSREEATEALTFHKKYMGTRYIELLPLYDDGNRSKMMATPTPEELDRQLDEFIDKLVEDKDHLPAGELDDAFWKDLERHPFFLKEMPDDGAELHPAMEALQALKWDDDDDTPLDKANKYKEEGNKYYEYKKYRNAIIAYTEGIKQRCSDPTINAILFCNRATANFYLGNYRSALRDCVLSRKCKSDHLKAFIKGAEACMKLEKYKDVQIWCSTGLTKEKERNERKQQGRERKQKSEHTKVLNAIRQRNIHLEEDPTIDIFNISTNPAGSCVQLNESDQTLTFPVVFLYPEYAQTDYIKEFHENTKLIDQLSVMFESRAPWDEEGKYTLNQIGIYYEDQNKHELKTVSSDKTLLEVLQLPGFVIQLGMPSFIIMVPNSPFANHYLKMYSTL
;
A
#
# COMPACT_ATOMS: atom_id res chain seq x y z
N MET A 1 -39.38 26.66 8.91
CA MET A 1 -39.47 26.13 10.28
C MET A 1 -38.15 25.45 10.58
N ASN A 2 -37.24 26.13 11.28
CA ASN A 2 -35.90 25.63 11.59
C ASN A 2 -35.97 24.81 12.88
N GLY A 3 -35.69 23.51 12.80
CA GLY A 3 -35.58 22.62 13.95
C GLY A 3 -34.22 22.80 14.64
N SER A 4 -34.27 23.26 15.88
CA SER A 4 -33.17 23.36 16.83
C SER A 4 -32.53 21.98 17.12
N TYR A 5 -31.24 21.80 16.82
CA TYR A 5 -30.44 20.73 17.41
C TYR A 5 -29.96 21.23 18.78
N GLY A 6 -30.65 20.80 19.84
CA GLY A 6 -30.25 21.08 21.22
C GLY A 6 -28.94 20.41 21.60
N ASN A 7 -28.18 21.05 22.50
CA ASN A 7 -27.01 20.55 23.23
C ASN A 7 -26.98 19.01 23.38
N THR A 8 -26.11 18.34 22.62
CA THR A 8 -25.78 16.93 22.88
C THR A 8 -24.41 16.83 23.53
N ASN A 9 -24.36 16.86 24.86
CA ASN A 9 -23.14 16.67 25.66
C ASN A 9 -22.73 15.19 25.79
N PHE A 10 -23.44 14.25 25.16
CA PHE A 10 -23.20 12.80 25.33
C PHE A 10 -22.39 12.27 24.14
N ILE A 11 -21.10 12.62 24.05
CA ILE A 11 -20.25 12.19 22.94
C ILE A 11 -19.04 11.45 23.48
N VAL A 12 -18.69 10.33 22.85
CA VAL A 12 -17.45 9.60 23.14
C VAL A 12 -16.58 9.49 21.90
N ARG A 13 -15.27 9.59 22.08
CA ARG A 13 -14.26 9.45 21.04
C ARG A 13 -13.58 8.10 21.18
N LEU A 14 -13.64 7.29 20.13
CA LEU A 14 -12.96 6.02 19.98
C LEU A 14 -11.67 6.23 19.18
N ARG A 15 -10.55 5.70 19.67
CA ARG A 15 -9.23 5.76 19.01
C ARG A 15 -8.60 4.37 18.92
N GLY A 16 -7.86 4.13 17.84
CA GLY A 16 -7.18 2.86 17.60
C GLY A 16 -8.02 1.86 16.78
N LEU A 17 -9.08 2.35 16.13
CA LEU A 17 -9.94 1.53 15.26
C LEU A 17 -9.12 0.98 14.09
N PRO A 18 -9.26 -0.33 13.77
CA PRO A 18 -8.79 -0.86 12.49
C PRO A 18 -9.27 0.00 11.31
N TRP A 19 -8.42 0.18 10.29
CA TRP A 19 -8.71 1.09 9.16
C TRP A 19 -9.90 0.69 8.28
N ASN A 20 -10.46 -0.50 8.50
CA ASN A 20 -11.66 -0.99 7.82
C ASN A 20 -12.88 -1.09 8.75
N THR A 21 -12.82 -0.52 9.95
CA THR A 21 -13.91 -0.61 10.93
C THR A 21 -15.17 0.08 10.42
N THR A 22 -16.28 -0.65 10.47
CA THR A 22 -17.61 -0.20 10.05
C THR A 22 -18.42 0.37 11.22
N GLN A 23 -19.47 1.14 10.92
CA GLN A 23 -20.41 1.62 11.94
C GLN A 23 -21.04 0.47 12.73
N THR A 24 -21.37 -0.64 12.08
CA THR A 24 -21.93 -1.84 12.73
C THR A 24 -20.95 -2.47 13.70
N GLU A 25 -19.66 -2.52 13.37
CA GLU A 25 -18.63 -3.03 14.29
C GLU A 25 -18.45 -2.11 15.51
N VAL A 26 -18.58 -0.80 15.34
CA VAL A 26 -18.59 0.16 16.45
C VAL A 26 -19.81 -0.05 17.35
N GLN A 27 -21.00 -0.26 16.77
CA GLN A 27 -22.23 -0.56 17.52
C GLN A 27 -22.13 -1.87 18.31
N ASN A 28 -21.58 -2.92 17.68
CA ASN A 28 -21.35 -4.20 18.36
C ASN A 28 -20.30 -4.08 19.47
N PHE A 29 -19.26 -3.26 19.26
CA PHE A 29 -18.23 -3.03 20.26
C PHE A 29 -18.78 -2.32 21.49
N LEU A 30 -19.59 -1.27 21.32
CA LEU A 30 -20.28 -0.54 22.39
C LEU A 30 -21.63 -1.18 22.73
N GLN A 31 -21.70 -2.52 22.82
CA GLN A 31 -22.94 -3.22 23.08
C GLN A 31 -23.58 -2.74 24.40
N GLY A 32 -24.87 -2.43 24.33
CA GLY A 32 -25.65 -1.92 25.48
C GLY A 32 -25.72 -0.39 25.57
N CYS A 33 -24.89 0.36 24.83
CA CYS A 33 -25.03 1.80 24.69
C CYS A 33 -26.08 2.15 23.63
N LYS A 34 -26.91 3.17 23.87
CA LYS A 34 -27.82 3.72 22.85
C LYS A 34 -27.10 4.76 22.01
N ILE A 35 -26.78 4.38 20.77
CA ILE A 35 -26.01 5.20 19.82
C ILE A 35 -26.96 5.95 18.88
N ARG A 36 -26.90 7.29 18.90
CA ARG A 36 -27.59 8.16 17.93
C ARG A 36 -26.84 8.27 16.62
N GLN A 37 -25.52 8.47 16.68
CA GLN A 37 -24.72 8.77 15.49
C GLN A 37 -23.28 8.29 15.66
N THR A 38 -22.65 7.90 14.55
CA THR A 38 -21.25 7.48 14.48
C THR A 38 -20.55 8.31 13.41
N ASN A 39 -19.53 9.07 13.80
CA ASN A 39 -18.83 10.03 12.96
C ASN A 39 -17.34 9.67 12.88
N PHE A 40 -16.93 9.03 11.79
CA PHE A 40 -15.52 8.68 11.57
C PHE A 40 -14.69 9.92 11.22
N VAL A 41 -13.51 10.00 11.82
CA VAL A 41 -12.54 11.07 11.52
C VAL A 41 -11.72 10.65 10.31
N THR A 42 -11.61 11.56 9.34
CA THR A 42 -10.76 11.38 8.16
C THR A 42 -9.70 12.46 8.10
N ASN A 43 -8.52 12.12 7.60
CA ASN A 43 -7.49 13.12 7.31
C ASN A 43 -7.85 13.96 6.07
N ASP A 44 -6.97 14.92 5.73
CA ASP A 44 -7.14 15.82 4.57
C ASP A 44 -7.26 15.08 3.22
N GLN A 45 -6.93 13.78 3.16
CA GLN A 45 -7.06 12.93 1.97
C GLN A 45 -8.26 11.94 2.06
N GLY A 46 -9.18 12.18 2.98
CA GLY A 46 -10.39 11.38 3.18
C GLY A 46 -10.15 9.96 3.73
N ARG A 47 -8.93 9.65 4.19
CA ARG A 47 -8.62 8.35 4.82
C ARG A 47 -9.02 8.38 6.28
N VAL A 48 -9.73 7.35 6.74
CA VAL A 48 -10.06 7.18 8.15
C VAL A 48 -8.79 7.11 8.99
N THR A 49 -8.72 7.94 10.04
CA THR A 49 -7.53 8.05 10.89
C THR A 49 -7.43 6.91 11.91
N GLY A 50 -8.44 6.05 11.98
CA GLY A 50 -8.62 5.09 13.07
C GLY A 50 -9.27 5.73 14.31
N GLU A 51 -9.90 6.90 14.14
CA GLU A 51 -10.62 7.62 15.19
C GLU A 51 -12.09 7.85 14.77
N CYS A 52 -13.00 7.81 15.74
CA CYS A 52 -14.44 7.98 15.51
C CYS A 52 -15.11 8.63 16.72
N PHE A 53 -16.02 9.57 16.50
CA PHE A 53 -16.90 10.09 17.54
C PHE A 53 -18.25 9.37 17.50
N VAL A 54 -18.82 9.09 18.67
CA VAL A 54 -20.10 8.43 18.81
C VAL A 54 -20.99 9.30 19.69
N VAL A 55 -22.12 9.74 19.13
CA VAL A 55 -23.15 10.50 19.85
C VAL A 55 -24.09 9.50 20.51
N LEU A 56 -24.26 9.61 21.81
CA LEU A 56 -25.05 8.74 22.67
C LEU A 56 -26.34 9.44 23.14
N GLU A 57 -27.30 8.68 23.67
CA GLU A 57 -28.58 9.25 24.13
C GLU A 57 -28.52 9.81 25.56
N SER A 58 -27.63 9.33 26.41
CA SER A 58 -27.59 9.68 27.84
C SER A 58 -26.19 9.67 28.43
N ASN A 59 -26.03 10.25 29.62
CA ASN A 59 -24.78 10.18 30.38
C ASN A 59 -24.48 8.76 30.88
N GLU A 60 -25.51 7.95 31.14
CA GLU A 60 -25.38 6.54 31.52
C GLU A 60 -24.74 5.73 30.38
N ASP A 61 -25.09 6.03 29.13
CA ASP A 61 -24.49 5.41 27.95
C ASP A 61 -23.01 5.82 27.79
N VAL A 62 -22.65 7.06 28.15
CA VAL A 62 -21.26 7.56 28.12
C VAL A 62 -20.41 6.80 29.12
N ASP A 63 -20.88 6.63 30.36
CA ASP A 63 -20.19 5.86 31.40
C ASP A 63 -20.07 4.38 31.01
N LEU A 64 -21.12 3.80 30.43
CA LEU A 64 -21.07 2.45 29.90
C LEU A 64 -20.05 2.34 28.76
N ALA A 65 -20.02 3.29 27.83
CA ALA A 65 -19.06 3.31 26.71
C ALA A 65 -17.62 3.40 27.22
N LYS A 66 -17.34 4.22 28.24
CA LYS A 66 -16.03 4.31 28.89
C LYS A 66 -15.55 2.98 29.48
N SER A 67 -16.46 2.12 29.94
CA SER A 67 -16.12 0.77 30.41
C SER A 67 -15.56 -0.17 29.32
N PHE A 68 -15.63 0.24 28.04
CA PHE A 68 -15.03 -0.47 26.91
C PHE A 68 -13.60 -0.01 26.58
N HIS A 69 -13.05 0.95 27.33
CA HIS A 69 -11.66 1.36 27.21
C HIS A 69 -10.70 0.16 27.33
N GLN A 70 -9.75 0.06 26.40
CA GLN A 70 -8.77 -1.04 26.23
C GLN A 70 -9.35 -2.42 25.87
N LYS A 71 -10.65 -2.53 25.57
CA LYS A 71 -11.19 -3.76 24.98
C LYS A 71 -10.81 -3.86 23.50
N ASN A 72 -10.72 -5.08 22.99
CA ASN A 72 -10.31 -5.33 21.61
C ASN A 72 -11.50 -5.24 20.63
N LEU A 73 -11.32 -4.51 19.54
CA LEU A 73 -12.12 -4.58 18.33
C LEU A 73 -11.24 -5.20 17.23
N GLY A 74 -11.53 -6.46 16.89
CA GLY A 74 -10.66 -7.26 16.04
C GLY A 74 -9.30 -7.51 16.67
N SER A 75 -8.23 -7.04 16.02
CA SER A 75 -6.83 -7.21 16.48
C SER A 75 -6.25 -5.99 17.21
N ARG A 76 -7.07 -4.96 17.47
CA ARG A 76 -6.64 -3.69 18.08
C ARG A 76 -7.42 -3.44 19.37
N TYR A 77 -6.73 -2.97 20.40
CA TYR A 77 -7.38 -2.41 21.58
C TYR A 77 -7.89 -1.01 21.24
N ILE A 78 -9.09 -0.67 21.71
CA ILE A 78 -9.72 0.63 21.44
C ILE A 78 -9.67 1.49 22.69
N GLU A 79 -9.21 2.72 22.55
CA GLU A 79 -9.25 3.73 23.59
C GLU A 79 -10.56 4.51 23.46
N VAL A 80 -11.34 4.57 24.55
CA VAL A 80 -12.59 5.33 24.63
C VAL A 80 -12.39 6.54 25.53
N PHE A 81 -12.72 7.72 25.05
CA PHE A 81 -12.65 9.00 25.76
C PHE A 81 -14.02 9.68 25.75
N GLU A 82 -14.31 10.49 26.76
CA GLU A 82 -15.40 11.46 26.65
C GLU A 82 -14.99 12.58 25.70
N SER A 83 -15.95 13.13 24.96
CA SER A 83 -15.72 14.23 24.04
C SER A 83 -16.96 15.13 23.99
N ASN A 84 -16.84 16.25 23.29
CA ASN A 84 -17.89 17.25 23.18
C ASN A 84 -18.20 17.57 21.71
N ALA A 85 -19.27 18.34 21.51
CA ALA A 85 -19.76 18.66 20.18
C ALA A 85 -18.77 19.53 19.39
N ASP A 86 -17.97 20.37 20.05
CA ASP A 86 -17.00 21.25 19.42
C ASP A 86 -15.77 20.50 18.92
N GLU A 87 -15.21 19.59 19.72
CA GLU A 87 -14.10 18.71 19.33
C GLU A 87 -14.54 17.78 18.19
N MET A 88 -15.73 17.17 18.33
CA MET A 88 -16.34 16.38 17.26
C MET A 88 -16.51 17.23 16.01
N ALA A 89 -17.05 18.45 16.12
CA ALA A 89 -17.23 19.34 14.99
C ALA A 89 -15.87 19.62 14.35
N GLN A 90 -14.89 20.19 15.07
CA GLN A 90 -13.54 20.53 14.60
C GLN A 90 -12.87 19.37 13.83
N MET A 91 -12.85 18.18 14.43
CA MET A 91 -12.20 17.00 13.85
C MET A 91 -13.00 16.39 12.70
N THR A 92 -14.30 16.69 12.60
CA THR A 92 -15.15 16.30 11.47
C THR A 92 -15.38 17.44 10.46
N LYS A 93 -14.85 18.66 10.66
CA LYS A 93 -15.00 19.80 9.71
C LYS A 93 -14.36 19.53 8.36
N ASN A 94 -13.33 18.68 8.31
CA ASN A 94 -12.78 18.18 7.05
C ASN A 94 -13.77 17.30 6.24
N THR A 95 -14.94 16.97 6.81
CA THR A 95 -15.98 16.17 6.14
C THR A 95 -17.25 16.97 5.79
N ASN A 96 -17.36 18.24 6.22
CA ASN A 96 -18.54 19.10 6.01
C ASN A 96 -18.15 20.48 5.45
N ILE A 97 -18.06 20.59 4.13
CA ILE A 97 -18.27 21.87 3.42
C ILE A 97 -19.62 21.76 2.70
N ASN A 98 -20.64 22.42 3.23
CA ASN A 98 -21.89 22.70 2.52
C ASN A 98 -21.91 24.18 2.12
N THR A 99 -22.11 24.41 0.82
CA THR A 99 -22.95 25.46 0.24
C THR A 99 -23.04 26.81 0.98
N HIS A 100 -22.39 27.85 0.44
CA HIS A 100 -23.09 29.12 0.22
C HIS A 100 -22.49 29.95 -0.91
N GLN A 101 -23.42 30.60 -1.59
CA GLN A 101 -23.27 31.60 -2.63
C GLN A 101 -22.36 32.74 -2.14
N ASN A 102 -21.38 33.14 -2.94
CA ASN A 102 -21.37 34.50 -3.50
C ASN A 102 -20.30 34.64 -4.59
N SER A 103 -20.80 35.05 -5.76
CA SER A 103 -20.21 35.99 -6.72
C SER A 103 -18.70 36.21 -6.69
N ASP A 104 -18.03 35.70 -7.73
CA ASP A 104 -17.10 36.53 -8.50
C ASP A 104 -17.17 36.15 -9.98
N SER A 105 -17.87 37.00 -10.70
CA SER A 105 -17.92 37.07 -12.16
C SER A 105 -16.65 37.73 -12.69
N ASN A 106 -15.79 36.94 -13.34
CA ASN A 106 -15.19 37.27 -14.65
C ASN A 106 -14.06 36.29 -15.01
N SER A 107 -14.36 35.31 -15.87
CA SER A 107 -13.56 34.99 -17.06
C SER A 107 -14.21 33.81 -17.79
N SER A 108 -15.00 34.13 -18.81
CA SER A 108 -15.45 33.19 -19.81
C SER A 108 -14.35 32.97 -20.85
N ASN A 109 -13.86 31.75 -20.99
CA ASN A 109 -14.06 30.99 -22.23
C ASN A 109 -13.36 29.62 -22.21
N THR A 110 -14.16 28.60 -22.54
CA THR A 110 -13.78 27.30 -23.12
C THR A 110 -13.32 26.19 -22.16
N THR A 111 -14.24 25.58 -21.42
CA THR A 111 -14.74 24.19 -21.60
C THR A 111 -15.78 23.87 -20.52
N ASN A 112 -16.70 22.97 -20.86
CA ASN A 112 -17.95 22.67 -20.16
C ASN A 112 -17.74 21.83 -18.88
N ASP A 113 -17.13 22.40 -17.83
CA ASP A 113 -16.78 21.65 -16.61
C ASP A 113 -17.85 21.79 -15.50
N ASN A 114 -18.85 20.90 -15.55
CA ASN A 114 -19.90 20.71 -14.53
C ASN A 114 -19.40 20.08 -13.20
N TRP A 115 -18.11 20.15 -12.88
CA TRP A 115 -17.50 19.44 -11.75
C TRP A 115 -17.65 20.15 -10.38
N ARG A 116 -18.45 21.21 -10.28
CA ARG A 116 -18.65 22.00 -9.04
C ARG A 116 -19.57 21.34 -8.01
N GLU A 117 -20.15 20.19 -8.33
CA GLU A 117 -21.13 19.44 -7.51
C GLU A 117 -20.41 18.38 -6.63
N PRO A 118 -21.05 17.80 -5.58
CA PRO A 118 -20.36 16.94 -4.61
C PRO A 118 -19.68 15.73 -5.25
N VAL A 119 -18.43 15.48 -4.85
CA VAL A 119 -17.54 14.50 -5.49
C VAL A 119 -17.21 13.35 -4.55
N VAL A 120 -17.17 12.12 -5.07
CA VAL A 120 -16.60 10.95 -4.39
C VAL A 120 -15.36 10.46 -5.13
N ARG A 121 -14.43 9.87 -4.39
CA ARG A 121 -13.23 9.21 -4.92
C ARG A 121 -13.38 7.70 -4.81
N LEU A 122 -13.16 7.03 -5.91
CA LEU A 122 -13.09 5.58 -6.02
C LEU A 122 -11.64 5.11 -5.98
N ARG A 123 -11.40 3.99 -5.30
CA ARG A 123 -10.11 3.29 -5.31
C ARG A 123 -10.30 1.80 -5.54
N GLY A 124 -9.33 1.18 -6.21
CA GLY A 124 -9.33 -0.25 -6.49
C GLY A 124 -10.11 -0.62 -7.75
N LEU A 125 -10.32 0.33 -8.67
CA LEU A 125 -10.93 0.03 -9.96
C LEU A 125 -10.15 -1.11 -10.65
N PRO A 126 -10.85 -2.06 -11.31
CA PRO A 126 -10.24 -2.91 -12.32
C PRO A 126 -9.41 -2.09 -13.31
N TYR A 127 -8.28 -2.65 -13.75
CA TYR A 127 -7.32 -1.97 -14.63
C TYR A 127 -7.91 -1.48 -15.96
N ASN A 128 -9.10 -1.97 -16.34
CA ASN A 128 -9.82 -1.65 -17.57
C ASN A 128 -11.20 -1.03 -17.32
N SER A 129 -11.45 -0.46 -16.14
CA SER A 129 -12.74 0.21 -15.85
C SER A 129 -12.95 1.42 -16.76
N SER A 130 -14.10 1.46 -17.43
CA SER A 130 -14.54 2.62 -18.22
C SER A 130 -15.37 3.59 -17.39
N LYS A 131 -15.68 4.78 -17.94
CA LYS A 131 -16.57 5.74 -17.27
C LYS A 131 -17.96 5.14 -17.09
N GLU A 132 -18.40 4.33 -18.04
CA GLU A 132 -19.67 3.62 -18.05
C GLU A 132 -19.73 2.54 -16.96
N ASP A 133 -18.62 1.84 -16.68
CA ASP A 133 -18.53 0.91 -15.54
C ASP A 133 -18.73 1.62 -14.20
N VAL A 134 -18.14 2.81 -14.08
CA VAL A 134 -18.29 3.67 -12.90
C VAL A 134 -19.73 4.20 -12.78
N THR A 135 -20.35 4.59 -13.89
CA THR A 135 -21.77 5.01 -13.89
C THR A 135 -22.69 3.86 -13.51
N ARG A 136 -22.48 2.65 -14.06
CA ARG A 136 -23.27 1.45 -13.71
C ARG A 136 -23.06 1.00 -12.26
N PHE A 137 -21.87 1.19 -11.71
CA PHE A 137 -21.61 0.85 -10.31
C PHE A 137 -22.46 1.68 -9.35
N PHE A 138 -22.82 2.91 -9.72
CA PHE A 138 -23.72 3.78 -8.97
C PHE A 138 -25.14 3.85 -9.57
N ASP A 139 -25.60 2.77 -10.21
CA ASP A 139 -26.94 2.70 -10.80
C ASP A 139 -28.02 3.05 -9.77
N GLY A 140 -28.92 3.97 -10.13
CA GLY A 140 -29.91 4.56 -9.21
C GLY A 140 -29.46 5.82 -8.46
N LEU A 141 -28.26 6.35 -8.72
CA LEU A 141 -27.79 7.66 -8.27
C LEU A 141 -27.52 8.59 -9.47
N ASP A 142 -27.98 9.84 -9.39
CA ASP A 142 -27.81 10.79 -10.50
C ASP A 142 -26.39 11.39 -10.48
N ILE A 143 -25.56 10.94 -11.42
CA ILE A 143 -24.21 11.45 -11.67
C ILE A 143 -24.29 12.69 -12.55
N ALA A 144 -23.46 13.70 -12.25
CA ALA A 144 -23.37 14.92 -13.03
C ALA A 144 -22.93 14.65 -14.47
N GLN A 145 -23.40 15.47 -15.42
CA GLN A 145 -23.00 15.32 -16.82
C GLN A 145 -21.48 15.50 -16.98
N ASN A 146 -20.81 14.53 -17.61
CA ASN A 146 -19.34 14.42 -17.68
C ASN A 146 -18.64 14.33 -16.31
N GLY A 147 -19.37 13.99 -15.24
CA GLY A 147 -18.90 13.94 -13.86
C GLY A 147 -18.04 12.74 -13.51
N VAL A 148 -17.54 11.94 -14.46
CA VAL A 148 -16.64 10.80 -14.19
C VAL A 148 -15.26 11.05 -14.80
N HIS A 149 -14.22 10.95 -13.96
CA HIS A 149 -12.82 11.06 -14.35
C HIS A 149 -12.03 9.91 -13.75
N ILE A 150 -11.32 9.14 -14.59
CA ILE A 150 -10.47 8.02 -14.17
C ILE A 150 -9.03 8.48 -14.33
N SER A 151 -8.24 8.44 -13.25
CA SER A 151 -6.86 8.95 -13.26
C SER A 151 -5.94 7.99 -14.02
N SER A 152 -5.08 8.56 -14.87
CA SER A 152 -4.06 7.86 -15.67
C SER A 152 -2.66 7.90 -15.04
N SER A 153 -2.47 8.68 -13.96
CA SER A 153 -1.17 8.92 -13.32
C SER A 153 -0.62 7.79 -12.42
N LYS A 154 -1.37 6.69 -12.21
CA LYS A 154 -0.95 5.48 -11.45
C LYS A 154 -1.51 4.21 -12.11
N PRO A 155 -0.93 3.01 -11.89
CA PRO A 155 -1.51 1.76 -12.38
C PRO A 155 -3.01 1.70 -12.02
N ALA A 156 -3.85 1.75 -13.06
CA ALA A 156 -5.25 2.16 -13.02
C ALA A 156 -6.01 1.60 -11.82
N GLY A 157 -6.42 2.50 -10.92
CA GLY A 157 -7.12 2.12 -9.71
C GLY A 157 -7.74 3.29 -8.94
N GLU A 158 -7.77 4.51 -9.49
CA GLU A 158 -8.37 5.69 -8.83
C GLU A 158 -9.27 6.45 -9.82
N ALA A 159 -10.47 6.83 -9.39
CA ALA A 159 -11.41 7.64 -10.16
C ALA A 159 -12.15 8.64 -9.26
N PHE A 160 -12.70 9.69 -9.86
CA PHE A 160 -13.51 10.71 -9.21
C PHE A 160 -14.87 10.78 -9.90
N VAL A 161 -15.94 10.92 -9.11
CA VAL A 161 -17.32 10.98 -9.60
C VAL A 161 -18.06 12.14 -8.94
N ALA A 162 -18.54 13.10 -9.73
CA ALA A 162 -19.40 14.20 -9.31
C ALA A 162 -20.87 13.79 -9.44
N PHE A 163 -21.68 14.05 -8.41
CA PHE A 163 -23.11 13.76 -8.37
C PHE A 163 -23.94 15.05 -8.37
N MET A 164 -25.15 14.97 -8.91
CA MET A 164 -26.07 16.12 -9.05
C MET A 164 -26.43 16.81 -7.72
N ASN A 165 -26.35 16.08 -6.59
CA ASN A 165 -26.66 16.60 -5.26
C ASN A 165 -25.92 15.83 -4.15
N MET A 166 -25.92 16.41 -2.95
CA MET A 166 -25.19 15.87 -1.78
C MET A 166 -25.76 14.53 -1.32
N ASP A 167 -27.07 14.34 -1.42
CA ASP A 167 -27.73 13.09 -1.03
C ASP A 167 -27.28 11.91 -1.89
N ASN A 168 -27.10 12.10 -3.20
CA ASN A 168 -26.57 11.09 -4.12
C ASN A 168 -25.11 10.75 -3.78
N ALA A 169 -24.29 11.75 -3.46
CA ALA A 169 -22.91 11.53 -3.04
C ALA A 169 -22.81 10.81 -1.68
N LEU A 170 -23.73 11.08 -0.74
CA LEU A 170 -23.80 10.36 0.54
C LEU A 170 -24.25 8.90 0.34
N ARG A 171 -25.29 8.67 -0.47
CA ARG A 171 -25.74 7.31 -0.84
C ARG A 171 -24.66 6.54 -1.60
N ALA A 172 -23.84 7.22 -2.40
CA ALA A 172 -22.71 6.59 -3.09
C ALA A 172 -21.70 5.98 -2.10
N LEU A 173 -21.55 6.51 -0.88
CA LEU A 173 -20.64 5.94 0.13
C LEU A 173 -21.09 4.56 0.62
N GLU A 174 -22.38 4.24 0.51
CA GLU A 174 -22.93 2.92 0.85
C GLU A 174 -22.45 1.82 -0.11
N PHE A 175 -21.94 2.21 -1.30
CA PHE A 175 -21.35 1.28 -2.28
C PHE A 175 -19.91 0.89 -1.93
N ASN A 176 -19.36 1.38 -0.81
CA ASN A 176 -18.03 1.00 -0.36
C ASN A 176 -17.91 -0.52 -0.14
N ARG A 177 -16.85 -1.12 -0.70
CA ARG A 177 -16.57 -2.56 -0.77
C ARG A 177 -17.51 -3.38 -1.65
N MET A 178 -18.44 -2.76 -2.37
CA MET A 178 -19.18 -3.47 -3.42
C MET A 178 -18.24 -3.81 -4.58
N ASN A 179 -18.55 -4.90 -5.28
CA ASN A 179 -17.71 -5.36 -6.38
C ASN A 179 -18.08 -4.66 -7.69
N MET A 180 -17.09 -4.05 -8.34
CA MET A 180 -17.14 -3.66 -9.75
C MET A 180 -16.32 -4.69 -10.52
N GLY A 181 -17.01 -5.63 -11.18
CA GLY A 181 -16.36 -6.81 -11.76
C GLY A 181 -15.82 -7.76 -10.69
N HIS A 182 -14.51 -8.04 -10.72
CA HIS A 182 -13.85 -8.98 -9.80
C HIS A 182 -13.11 -8.28 -8.65
N ARG A 183 -13.20 -6.94 -8.55
CA ARG A 183 -12.55 -6.17 -7.50
C ARG A 183 -13.60 -5.47 -6.65
N TYR A 184 -13.41 -5.48 -5.34
CA TYR A 184 -14.14 -4.59 -4.45
C TYR A 184 -13.62 -3.16 -4.66
N ILE A 185 -14.54 -2.22 -4.75
CA ILE A 185 -14.24 -0.80 -4.92
C ILE A 185 -14.35 -0.12 -3.57
N GLU A 186 -13.33 0.63 -3.20
CA GLU A 186 -13.38 1.50 -2.03
C GLU A 186 -13.93 2.86 -2.46
N VAL A 187 -14.99 3.32 -1.81
CA VAL A 187 -15.64 4.61 -2.11
C VAL A 187 -15.39 5.56 -0.94
N PHE A 188 -14.84 6.74 -1.22
CA PHE A 188 -14.49 7.76 -0.24
C PHE A 188 -15.16 9.09 -0.59
N LYS A 189 -15.48 9.89 0.44
CA LYS A 189 -15.77 11.32 0.23
C LYS A 189 -14.56 12.00 -0.40
N SER A 190 -14.78 12.96 -1.30
CA SER A 190 -13.73 13.71 -1.96
C SER A 190 -14.18 15.15 -2.22
N THR A 191 -13.27 15.99 -2.69
CA THR A 191 -13.57 17.39 -3.03
C THR A 191 -13.31 17.65 -4.51
N TYR A 192 -13.96 18.69 -5.04
CA TYR A 192 -13.67 19.17 -6.39
C TYR A 192 -12.18 19.55 -6.58
N ALA A 193 -11.53 20.08 -5.54
CA ALA A 193 -10.11 20.44 -5.59
C ALA A 193 -9.22 19.22 -5.88
N GLU A 194 -9.50 18.07 -5.26
CA GLU A 194 -8.79 16.81 -5.51
C GLU A 194 -9.05 16.26 -6.91
N ALA A 195 -10.32 16.24 -7.34
CA ALA A 195 -10.68 15.80 -8.69
C ALA A 195 -10.02 16.66 -9.77
N ARG A 196 -10.04 17.98 -9.59
CA ARG A 196 -9.40 18.94 -10.51
C ARG A 196 -7.89 18.75 -10.60
N ALA A 197 -7.22 18.51 -9.47
CA ALA A 197 -5.77 18.23 -9.47
C ALA A 197 -5.43 16.95 -10.25
N SER A 198 -6.24 15.90 -10.14
CA SER A 198 -6.10 14.68 -10.95
C SER A 198 -6.30 14.96 -12.45
N ILE A 199 -7.36 15.70 -12.80
CA ILE A 199 -7.67 16.06 -14.20
C ILE A 199 -6.53 16.88 -14.82
N MET A 200 -5.97 17.84 -14.09
CA MET A 200 -4.86 18.68 -14.55
C MET A 200 -3.57 17.89 -14.77
N ASN A 201 -3.22 16.98 -13.85
CA ASN A 201 -2.04 16.12 -13.98
C ASN A 201 -2.12 15.20 -15.21
N ASP A 202 -3.30 14.67 -15.50
CA ASP A 202 -3.56 13.81 -16.66
C ASP A 202 -3.55 14.60 -17.98
N THR A 203 -4.02 15.86 -17.96
CA THR A 203 -3.99 16.73 -19.15
C THR A 203 -2.55 17.16 -19.48
N GLN A 204 -1.71 17.38 -18.46
CA GLN A 204 -0.32 17.81 -18.63
C GLN A 204 0.62 16.65 -19.02
N SER A 205 0.31 15.42 -18.61
CA SER A 205 1.03 14.22 -19.06
C SER A 205 0.73 13.88 -20.53
N MET A 206 -0.50 14.12 -21.00
CA MET A 206 -0.86 14.00 -22.43
C MET A 206 -0.20 15.06 -23.32
N ALA A 207 0.02 16.29 -22.81
CA ALA A 207 0.69 17.35 -23.55
C ALA A 207 2.20 17.08 -23.78
N ARG A 208 2.87 16.39 -22.85
CA ARG A 208 4.29 16.01 -22.97
C ARG A 208 4.55 14.88 -23.99
N GLN A 209 3.54 14.10 -24.35
CA GLN A 209 3.66 13.03 -25.35
C GLN A 209 3.37 13.46 -26.80
N ARG A 210 2.88 14.69 -27.03
CA ARG A 210 2.43 15.15 -28.36
C ARG A 210 3.21 16.30 -29.00
N GLY A 211 4.38 16.68 -28.49
CA GLY A 211 5.14 17.81 -29.05
C GLY A 211 6.63 17.55 -29.28
N SER A 212 7.01 17.12 -30.49
CA SER A 212 8.34 17.41 -31.06
C SER A 212 8.32 17.28 -32.59
N GLY A 213 8.29 18.44 -33.25
CA GLY A 213 8.48 18.68 -34.68
C GLY A 213 8.71 20.20 -34.91
N PRO A 214 9.42 20.62 -35.96
CA PRO A 214 10.76 21.20 -35.78
C PRO A 214 10.92 22.69 -36.11
N ASN A 215 12.05 23.23 -35.62
CA ASN A 215 12.84 24.35 -36.15
C ASN A 215 12.43 25.79 -35.75
N GLN A 216 13.31 26.50 -35.04
CA GLN A 216 14.09 27.59 -35.65
C GLN A 216 15.17 28.14 -34.71
N ASN A 217 16.34 28.28 -35.32
CA ASN A 217 17.61 28.75 -34.83
C ASN A 217 17.63 30.29 -34.73
N TYR A 218 18.12 30.85 -33.62
CA TYR A 218 18.84 32.14 -33.60
C TYR A 218 19.82 32.12 -32.43
N GLY A 219 21.10 32.18 -32.76
CA GLY A 219 22.20 31.99 -31.82
C GLY A 219 22.68 33.27 -31.14
N GLN A 220 23.61 33.09 -30.20
CA GLN A 220 24.79 33.95 -30.02
C GLN A 220 25.79 33.32 -29.03
N GLN A 221 27.03 33.19 -29.52
CA GLN A 221 28.33 33.50 -28.88
C GLN A 221 28.63 32.89 -27.50
N ARG A 222 29.65 32.00 -27.42
CA ARG A 222 31.03 32.27 -26.93
C ARG A 222 31.04 32.73 -25.45
N GLN A 223 31.87 32.25 -24.53
CA GLN A 223 33.03 31.38 -24.56
C GLN A 223 33.46 31.20 -23.09
N GLU A 224 33.95 30.01 -22.76
CA GLU A 224 34.87 29.69 -21.67
C GLU A 224 34.47 29.80 -20.18
N ASN A 225 34.66 28.64 -19.54
CA ASN A 225 35.50 28.42 -18.36
C ASN A 225 34.84 28.01 -17.02
N PHE A 226 35.14 26.75 -16.69
CA PHE A 226 35.41 26.13 -15.38
C PHE A 226 34.29 25.95 -14.35
N GLY A 227 34.16 24.68 -13.93
CA GLY A 227 33.36 24.21 -12.78
C GLY A 227 32.51 23.01 -13.20
N GLY A 228 32.98 21.77 -13.17
CA GLY A 228 33.56 21.14 -11.97
C GLY A 228 32.43 20.57 -11.11
N TYR A 229 31.83 19.45 -11.53
CA TYR A 229 31.05 18.60 -10.63
C TYR A 229 31.53 17.16 -10.76
N GLY A 230 32.62 16.91 -10.03
CA GLY A 230 32.81 15.62 -9.41
C GLY A 230 31.57 15.27 -8.58
N ARG A 231 31.15 14.02 -8.71
CA ARG A 231 30.24 13.38 -7.79
C ARG A 231 30.91 13.38 -6.41
N SER A 232 30.49 14.31 -5.56
CA SER A 232 30.68 14.19 -4.13
C SER A 232 29.60 13.24 -3.62
N MET A 233 30.05 12.11 -3.07
CA MET A 233 29.26 11.35 -2.14
C MET A 233 29.02 12.19 -0.88
N SER A 234 27.76 12.39 -0.54
CA SER A 234 27.33 12.50 0.86
C SER A 234 26.40 11.31 1.10
N GLY A 235 26.96 10.29 1.74
CA GLY A 235 26.18 9.27 2.43
C GLY A 235 25.78 9.78 3.81
N GLY A 236 24.60 9.36 4.27
CA GLY A 236 24.08 9.58 5.61
C GLY A 236 23.11 8.47 5.97
N SER A 237 23.64 7.26 6.13
CA SER A 237 22.99 6.18 6.89
C SER A 237 23.32 6.36 8.37
N SER A 238 22.31 6.22 9.24
CA SER A 238 22.54 5.93 10.66
C SER A 238 21.78 4.66 11.04
N GLY A 239 22.56 3.59 11.21
CA GLY A 239 22.20 2.31 11.80
C GLY A 239 23.50 1.65 12.26
N GLY A 240 24.06 2.16 13.35
CA GLY A 240 25.36 1.74 13.89
C GLY A 240 25.26 0.58 14.88
N GLY A 241 26.34 -0.19 14.97
CA GLY A 241 26.53 -1.22 16.00
C GLY A 241 27.77 -2.12 15.84
N ASN A 242 28.97 -1.52 15.92
CA ASN A 242 30.28 -2.03 16.40
C ASN A 242 30.66 -3.52 16.24
N ASN A 243 31.82 -3.82 15.62
CA ASN A 243 33.15 -3.84 16.27
C ASN A 243 34.31 -4.15 15.28
N SER A 244 35.47 -3.54 15.55
CA SER A 244 36.89 -3.75 15.12
C SER A 244 37.25 -5.06 14.38
N GLY A 245 38.21 -5.14 13.45
CA GLY A 245 39.32 -4.28 13.02
C GLY A 245 40.38 -5.13 12.27
N TYR A 246 41.32 -4.45 11.59
CA TYR A 246 42.51 -4.93 10.83
C TYR A 246 42.44 -5.02 9.28
N ASN A 247 42.85 -3.91 8.64
CA ASN A 247 43.90 -3.74 7.59
C ASN A 247 44.59 -5.02 7.04
N ASN A 248 45.03 -5.13 5.78
CA ASN A 248 45.60 -4.12 4.86
C ASN A 248 45.80 -4.70 3.43
N ASN A 249 45.73 -3.83 2.40
CA ASN A 249 46.50 -3.77 1.14
C ASN A 249 46.42 -4.96 0.13
N SER A 250 46.47 -4.82 -1.20
CA SER A 250 46.87 -3.79 -2.20
C SER A 250 46.58 -4.47 -3.57
N MET A 251 46.12 -3.89 -4.69
CA MET A 251 46.60 -2.78 -5.55
C MET A 251 46.71 -3.28 -7.01
N ASN A 252 45.94 -2.66 -7.91
CA ASN A 252 46.16 -2.34 -9.36
C ASN A 252 46.56 -3.47 -10.36
N GLN A 253 46.40 -3.37 -11.70
CA GLN A 253 46.51 -2.21 -12.58
C GLN A 253 46.10 -2.57 -14.05
N TYR A 254 45.38 -1.64 -14.73
CA TYR A 254 45.47 -1.21 -16.16
C TYR A 254 45.31 -2.27 -17.29
N ASP A 255 44.90 -1.98 -18.54
CA ASP A 255 45.00 -0.80 -19.39
C ASP A 255 43.99 -0.90 -20.57
N GLY A 256 43.64 0.21 -21.21
CA GLY A 256 42.67 0.29 -22.34
C GLY A 256 43.25 0.03 -23.75
N PRO A 257 42.86 0.81 -24.77
CA PRO A 257 41.74 0.65 -25.73
C PRO A 257 42.30 0.58 -27.20
N PRO A 258 41.72 1.10 -28.34
CA PRO A 258 40.38 1.59 -28.73
C PRO A 258 39.88 1.24 -30.18
N GLN A 259 38.65 1.71 -30.51
CA GLN A 259 38.18 2.41 -31.75
C GLN A 259 37.56 1.73 -33.01
N ASN A 260 36.39 2.29 -33.40
CA ASN A 260 35.89 2.74 -34.75
C ASN A 260 35.70 1.73 -35.90
N ASN A 261 34.87 1.91 -36.94
CA ASN A 261 33.74 2.78 -37.38
C ASN A 261 33.38 2.29 -38.84
N TYR A 262 32.33 2.87 -39.45
CA TYR A 262 31.87 2.79 -40.87
C TYR A 262 30.83 1.69 -41.15
N ASN A 263 29.56 1.95 -41.52
CA ASN A 263 28.88 2.90 -42.43
C ASN A 263 28.84 2.48 -43.92
N TYR A 264 27.71 2.82 -44.57
CA TYR A 264 27.18 2.58 -45.93
C TYR A 264 26.25 1.37 -46.06
N GLY A 265 25.05 1.45 -46.64
CA GLY A 265 24.35 2.57 -47.28
C GLY A 265 23.39 2.07 -48.36
N GLY A 266 22.18 2.66 -48.43
CA GLY A 266 21.30 2.73 -49.61
C GLY A 266 20.51 1.45 -49.95
N ASN A 267 19.41 1.47 -50.71
CA ASN A 267 18.50 2.49 -51.24
C ASN A 267 17.42 1.68 -52.00
N GLY A 268 16.13 2.03 -51.99
CA GLY A 268 15.19 1.33 -52.88
C GLY A 268 13.70 1.53 -52.62
N ASN A 269 13.06 2.33 -53.46
CA ASN A 269 11.75 2.95 -53.31
C ASN A 269 10.60 2.16 -54.00
N GLY A 270 9.35 2.42 -53.59
CA GLY A 270 8.12 2.22 -54.39
C GLY A 270 7.08 1.26 -53.75
N GLY A 271 5.79 1.55 -53.56
CA GLY A 271 4.93 2.66 -53.98
C GLY A 271 3.57 2.14 -54.48
N ASN A 272 2.50 2.35 -53.69
CA ASN A 272 1.04 2.34 -54.00
C ASN A 272 0.42 1.02 -54.54
N ASN A 273 -0.87 0.68 -54.44
CA ASN A 273 -2.12 1.41 -54.23
C ASN A 273 -3.23 0.40 -53.84
N TYR A 274 -4.26 0.82 -53.09
CA TYR A 274 -5.50 0.05 -52.83
C TYR A 274 -6.40 -0.03 -54.09
N PRO A 275 -7.42 -0.90 -54.07
CA PRO A 275 -8.76 -0.32 -54.14
C PRO A 275 -9.82 -0.99 -53.22
N MET A 276 -10.75 -0.15 -52.76
CA MET A 276 -12.04 -0.46 -52.16
C MET A 276 -13.05 -1.06 -53.17
N ASN A 277 -14.00 -1.86 -52.66
CA ASN A 277 -15.45 -1.74 -52.92
C ASN A 277 -16.20 -2.74 -51.99
N ASN A 278 -17.48 -2.68 -51.65
CA ASN A 278 -18.42 -1.66 -51.17
C ASN A 278 -19.74 -2.44 -50.86
N GLN A 279 -20.43 -2.07 -49.77
CA GLN A 279 -21.87 -2.23 -49.50
C GLN A 279 -22.57 -3.62 -49.56
N MET A 280 -23.23 -4.00 -48.45
CA MET A 280 -24.71 -3.89 -48.36
C MET A 280 -25.24 -4.13 -46.93
N SER A 281 -26.15 -3.23 -46.54
CA SER A 281 -26.97 -3.23 -45.32
C SER A 281 -28.24 -4.05 -45.50
N GLY A 282 -28.70 -4.72 -44.43
CA GLY A 282 -30.04 -5.31 -44.36
C GLY A 282 -30.46 -5.62 -42.92
N THR A 283 -31.49 -4.91 -42.45
CA THR A 283 -32.09 -4.99 -41.11
C THR A 283 -33.25 -6.00 -41.09
N SER A 284 -33.39 -6.86 -40.07
CA SER A 284 -34.65 -7.11 -39.32
C SER A 284 -34.61 -8.35 -38.40
N ASN A 285 -35.40 -8.25 -37.33
CA ASN A 285 -35.59 -9.10 -36.14
C ASN A 285 -36.14 -10.54 -36.32
N SER A 286 -35.88 -11.35 -35.28
CA SER A 286 -36.77 -12.31 -34.57
C SER A 286 -36.49 -13.83 -34.61
N SER A 287 -36.22 -14.36 -33.40
CA SER A 287 -36.68 -15.62 -32.76
C SER A 287 -36.33 -17.03 -33.32
N GLY A 288 -35.45 -17.72 -32.57
CA GLY A 288 -35.66 -19.05 -31.96
C GLY A 288 -35.95 -20.29 -32.82
N GLY A 289 -34.96 -21.19 -32.95
CA GLY A 289 -35.16 -22.58 -33.38
C GLY A 289 -33.86 -23.37 -33.49
N ALA A 290 -33.69 -24.40 -32.66
CA ALA A 290 -32.56 -25.32 -32.70
C ALA A 290 -32.66 -26.27 -33.91
N MET A 291 -31.60 -26.34 -34.73
CA MET A 291 -31.40 -27.41 -35.70
C MET A 291 -29.92 -27.85 -35.76
N LYS A 292 -29.74 -29.17 -35.74
CA LYS A 292 -28.47 -29.91 -35.69
C LYS A 292 -27.59 -29.61 -36.91
N ARG A 293 -26.28 -29.47 -36.66
CA ARG A 293 -25.19 -29.30 -37.63
C ARG A 293 -24.92 -30.61 -38.42
N PRO A 294 -24.46 -30.56 -39.69
CA PRO A 294 -23.68 -31.64 -40.28
C PRO A 294 -22.22 -31.58 -39.78
N MET A 295 -21.59 -32.75 -39.64
CA MET A 295 -20.24 -32.95 -39.10
C MET A 295 -19.14 -32.43 -40.03
N ALA A 296 -18.17 -31.70 -39.47
CA ALA A 296 -16.87 -31.43 -40.08
C ALA A 296 -15.80 -31.29 -38.97
N VAL A 297 -14.64 -31.89 -39.19
CA VAL A 297 -13.42 -31.82 -38.37
C VAL A 297 -13.13 -30.38 -37.94
N SER A 298 -13.16 -30.11 -36.63
CA SER A 298 -13.18 -28.75 -36.12
C SER A 298 -11.79 -28.14 -36.04
N PHE A 299 -11.42 -27.32 -37.04
CA PHE A 299 -10.30 -26.37 -36.96
C PHE A 299 -10.68 -25.16 -36.08
N THR A 300 -11.22 -25.45 -34.89
CA THR A 300 -11.83 -24.45 -34.00
C THR A 300 -10.92 -24.13 -32.84
N MET A 301 -10.64 -22.85 -32.62
CA MET A 301 -9.86 -22.34 -31.52
C MET A 301 -10.75 -21.62 -30.52
N LYS A 302 -10.61 -21.94 -29.25
CA LYS A 302 -11.15 -21.13 -28.15
C LYS A 302 -10.21 -19.96 -27.89
N ILE A 303 -10.78 -18.77 -27.87
CA ILE A 303 -10.09 -17.50 -27.69
C ILE A 303 -10.47 -16.95 -26.33
N ARG A 304 -9.47 -16.67 -25.50
CA ARG A 304 -9.59 -16.06 -24.19
C ARG A 304 -8.80 -14.77 -24.12
N GLY A 305 -9.22 -13.88 -23.22
CA GLY A 305 -8.53 -12.61 -23.04
C GLY A 305 -8.97 -11.52 -24.01
N VAL A 306 -9.92 -11.80 -24.90
CA VAL A 306 -10.58 -10.79 -25.74
C VAL A 306 -11.09 -9.65 -24.85
N PRO A 307 -10.72 -8.39 -25.12
CA PRO A 307 -11.25 -7.24 -24.40
C PRO A 307 -12.77 -7.26 -24.36
N PHE A 308 -13.37 -6.86 -23.25
CA PHE A 308 -14.83 -6.87 -23.08
C PHE A 308 -15.58 -6.02 -24.11
N GLU A 309 -14.93 -4.98 -24.62
CA GLU A 309 -15.48 -4.05 -25.60
C GLU A 309 -15.18 -4.47 -27.05
N ALA A 310 -14.32 -5.47 -27.27
CA ALA A 310 -14.02 -5.98 -28.60
C ALA A 310 -15.18 -6.86 -29.10
N GLY A 311 -15.78 -6.44 -30.22
CA GLY A 311 -16.82 -7.17 -30.91
C GLY A 311 -16.25 -8.15 -31.93
N GLU A 312 -17.14 -8.78 -32.69
CA GLU A 312 -16.78 -9.77 -33.70
C GLU A 312 -15.78 -9.22 -34.73
N LYS A 313 -15.94 -7.94 -35.09
CA LYS A 313 -15.09 -7.26 -36.08
C LYS A 313 -13.64 -7.11 -35.60
N GLU A 314 -13.42 -6.69 -34.36
CA GLU A 314 -12.08 -6.54 -33.78
C GLU A 314 -11.39 -7.90 -33.60
N VAL A 315 -12.17 -8.94 -33.26
CA VAL A 315 -11.65 -10.31 -33.20
C VAL A 315 -11.27 -10.82 -34.59
N PHE A 316 -12.04 -10.48 -35.63
CA PHE A 316 -11.74 -10.83 -37.01
C PHE A 316 -10.48 -10.11 -37.53
N GLU A 317 -10.36 -8.80 -37.27
CA GLU A 317 -9.20 -7.99 -37.64
C GLU A 317 -7.91 -8.47 -36.94
N PHE A 318 -8.02 -8.96 -35.69
CA PHE A 318 -6.86 -9.45 -34.94
C PHE A 318 -6.18 -10.66 -35.59
N PHE A 319 -6.91 -11.55 -36.24
CA PHE A 319 -6.30 -12.69 -36.93
C PHE A 319 -5.83 -12.36 -38.34
N SER A 320 -6.11 -11.16 -38.87
CA SER A 320 -5.70 -10.75 -40.21
C SER A 320 -4.17 -10.89 -40.39
N PRO A 321 -3.69 -11.51 -41.50
CA PRO A 321 -4.45 -11.88 -42.70
C PRO A 321 -5.18 -13.24 -42.64
N VAL A 322 -5.02 -14.02 -41.57
CA VAL A 322 -5.66 -15.32 -41.38
C VAL A 322 -7.11 -15.12 -40.96
N VAL A 323 -8.02 -15.26 -41.91
CA VAL A 323 -9.43 -14.93 -41.68
C VAL A 323 -10.19 -16.16 -41.15
N PRO A 324 -10.75 -16.13 -39.92
CA PRO A 324 -11.62 -17.20 -39.46
C PRO A 324 -12.91 -17.25 -40.28
N ILE A 325 -13.35 -18.45 -40.65
CA ILE A 325 -14.61 -18.69 -41.37
C ILE A 325 -15.81 -18.34 -40.50
N ARG A 326 -15.71 -18.61 -39.19
CA ARG A 326 -16.81 -18.39 -38.25
C ARG A 326 -16.29 -17.97 -36.89
N LEU A 327 -16.90 -16.94 -36.33
CA LEU A 327 -16.71 -16.54 -34.94
C LEU A 327 -18.00 -16.80 -34.14
N GLU A 328 -17.88 -17.47 -32.99
CA GLU A 328 -18.99 -17.65 -32.06
C GLU A 328 -18.58 -17.16 -30.68
N GLN A 329 -19.35 -16.24 -30.12
CA GLN A 329 -19.18 -15.78 -28.75
C GLN A 329 -20.03 -16.65 -27.80
N GLU A 330 -19.39 -17.24 -26.79
CA GLU A 330 -20.07 -17.91 -25.68
C GLU A 330 -20.36 -16.89 -24.57
N ASN A 331 -21.63 -16.84 -24.15
CA ASN A 331 -22.08 -16.00 -23.06
C ASN A 331 -21.49 -16.48 -21.72
N THR A 332 -20.55 -15.73 -21.19
CA THR A 332 -19.97 -15.95 -19.86
C THR A 332 -20.81 -15.26 -18.76
N PRO A 333 -20.83 -15.79 -17.53
CA PRO A 333 -21.48 -15.13 -16.39
C PRO A 333 -21.00 -13.67 -16.22
N ARG A 334 -21.90 -12.76 -15.82
CA ARG A 334 -21.62 -11.32 -15.68
C ARG A 334 -20.28 -11.08 -14.94
N GLY A 335 -19.40 -10.31 -15.59
CA GLY A 335 -18.07 -9.96 -15.06
C GLY A 335 -16.91 -10.87 -15.48
N LYS A 336 -17.15 -11.93 -16.28
CA LYS A 336 -16.08 -12.72 -16.93
C LYS A 336 -15.89 -12.31 -18.38
N PRO A 337 -14.64 -12.20 -18.87
CA PRO A 337 -14.36 -11.80 -20.25
C PRO A 337 -15.01 -12.78 -21.23
N PRO A 338 -15.52 -12.28 -22.37
CA PRO A 338 -16.19 -13.12 -23.34
C PRO A 338 -15.23 -14.19 -23.84
N ILE A 339 -15.73 -15.41 -23.94
CA ILE A 339 -15.02 -16.51 -24.58
C ILE A 339 -15.50 -16.54 -26.03
N TRP A 340 -14.56 -16.48 -26.96
CA TRP A 340 -14.85 -16.59 -28.38
C TRP A 340 -14.37 -17.94 -28.90
N TYR A 341 -14.97 -18.41 -29.98
CA TYR A 341 -14.55 -19.57 -30.74
C TYR A 341 -14.36 -19.15 -32.20
N ALA A 342 -13.18 -19.37 -32.76
CA ALA A 342 -12.88 -19.13 -34.16
C ALA A 342 -12.71 -20.43 -34.89
N GLU A 343 -13.50 -20.66 -35.93
CA GLU A 343 -13.39 -21.79 -36.84
C GLU A 343 -12.63 -21.34 -38.09
N PHE A 344 -11.55 -22.04 -38.44
CA PHE A 344 -10.73 -21.78 -39.62
C PHE A 344 -11.04 -22.78 -40.73
N GLY A 345 -10.71 -22.45 -41.98
CA GLY A 345 -11.04 -23.28 -43.14
C GLY A 345 -10.15 -24.50 -43.29
N SER A 346 -8.94 -24.42 -42.78
CA SER A 346 -7.98 -25.51 -42.87
C SER A 346 -7.12 -25.65 -41.61
N ARG A 347 -6.42 -26.78 -41.52
CA ARG A 347 -5.45 -27.04 -40.44
C ARG A 347 -4.29 -26.06 -40.50
N GLU A 348 -3.87 -25.67 -41.70
CA GLU A 348 -2.78 -24.73 -41.96
C GLU A 348 -3.16 -23.34 -41.43
N GLU A 349 -4.36 -22.84 -41.75
CA GLU A 349 -4.88 -21.56 -41.24
C GLU A 349 -5.00 -21.55 -39.71
N ALA A 350 -5.52 -22.63 -39.10
CA ALA A 350 -5.59 -22.73 -37.64
C ALA A 350 -4.21 -22.77 -36.96
N THR A 351 -3.21 -23.35 -37.65
CA THR A 351 -1.82 -23.36 -37.16
C THR A 351 -1.18 -21.99 -37.30
N GLU A 352 -1.46 -21.27 -38.38
CA GLU A 352 -1.01 -19.89 -38.57
C GLU A 352 -1.65 -18.94 -37.54
N ALA A 353 -2.93 -19.15 -37.23
CA ALA A 353 -3.64 -18.41 -36.17
C ALA A 353 -2.99 -18.60 -34.79
N LEU A 354 -2.35 -19.73 -34.48
CA LEU A 354 -1.61 -19.93 -33.22
C LEU A 354 -0.45 -18.95 -33.04
N THR A 355 0.10 -18.39 -34.13
CA THR A 355 1.14 -17.34 -34.03
C THR A 355 0.62 -16.06 -33.37
N PHE A 356 -0.70 -15.91 -33.23
CA PHE A 356 -1.34 -14.80 -32.53
C PHE A 356 -1.55 -15.08 -31.03
N HIS A 357 -1.16 -16.26 -30.54
CA HIS A 357 -1.19 -16.57 -29.11
C HIS A 357 -0.27 -15.61 -28.33
N LYS A 358 -0.80 -15.03 -27.25
CA LYS A 358 -0.21 -13.97 -26.41
C LYS A 358 0.07 -12.64 -27.11
N LYS A 359 -0.36 -12.44 -28.36
CA LYS A 359 -0.36 -11.09 -28.96
C LYS A 359 -1.43 -10.22 -28.31
N TYR A 360 -1.18 -8.93 -28.27
CA TYR A 360 -2.09 -7.97 -27.67
C TYR A 360 -3.19 -7.57 -28.65
N MET A 361 -4.44 -7.66 -28.19
CA MET A 361 -5.60 -7.03 -28.79
C MET A 361 -6.01 -5.90 -27.86
N GLY A 362 -5.71 -4.65 -28.25
CA GLY A 362 -5.79 -3.51 -27.35
C GLY A 362 -4.87 -3.68 -26.12
N THR A 363 -5.44 -3.65 -24.92
CA THR A 363 -4.69 -3.71 -23.65
C THR A 363 -4.55 -5.12 -23.07
N ARG A 364 -5.01 -6.15 -23.78
CA ARG A 364 -5.07 -7.54 -23.30
C ARG A 364 -4.34 -8.45 -24.26
N TYR A 365 -3.51 -9.36 -23.73
CA TYR A 365 -2.98 -10.45 -24.53
C TYR A 365 -4.06 -11.51 -24.75
N ILE A 366 -4.10 -12.07 -25.95
CA ILE A 366 -5.07 -13.09 -26.36
C ILE A 366 -4.49 -14.48 -26.15
N GLU A 367 -5.19 -15.32 -25.41
CA GLU A 367 -4.83 -16.72 -25.22
C GLU A 367 -5.66 -17.59 -26.17
N LEU A 368 -4.99 -18.26 -27.09
CA LEU A 368 -5.59 -19.18 -28.05
C LEU A 368 -5.42 -20.62 -27.60
N LEU A 369 -6.51 -21.38 -27.62
CA LEU A 369 -6.61 -22.76 -27.16
C LEU A 369 -7.26 -23.61 -28.26
N PRO A 370 -6.51 -24.45 -29.00
CA PRO A 370 -7.09 -25.32 -30.02
C PRO A 370 -8.04 -26.34 -29.38
N LEU A 371 -9.16 -26.63 -30.04
CA LEU A 371 -10.13 -27.65 -29.64
C LEU A 371 -10.13 -28.79 -30.65
N TYR A 372 -10.36 -30.02 -30.16
CA TYR A 372 -10.65 -31.18 -30.99
C TYR A 372 -12.02 -31.73 -30.62
N ASP A 373 -12.79 -32.18 -31.61
CA ASP A 373 -14.06 -32.88 -31.40
C ASP A 373 -13.83 -34.39 -31.31
N ASP A 374 -13.70 -34.90 -30.09
CA ASP A 374 -13.74 -36.34 -29.79
C ASP A 374 -15.08 -36.74 -29.15
N GLY A 375 -16.18 -36.10 -29.59
CA GLY A 375 -17.55 -36.57 -29.37
C GLY A 375 -18.07 -36.55 -27.93
N ASN A 376 -17.29 -36.10 -26.94
CA ASN A 376 -17.74 -36.03 -25.56
C ASN A 376 -17.00 -34.98 -24.73
N ARG A 377 -17.68 -33.87 -24.39
CA ARG A 377 -17.27 -32.80 -23.45
C ARG A 377 -15.80 -32.33 -23.58
N SER A 378 -15.62 -31.17 -24.21
CA SER A 378 -14.38 -30.40 -24.32
C SER A 378 -13.47 -30.52 -23.07
N LYS A 379 -12.44 -31.37 -23.16
CA LYS A 379 -11.33 -31.42 -22.21
C LYS A 379 -10.20 -30.54 -22.73
N MET A 380 -9.52 -29.85 -21.80
CA MET A 380 -8.24 -29.18 -22.07
C MET A 380 -7.19 -30.24 -22.44
N MET A 381 -6.25 -29.93 -23.34
CA MET A 381 -5.06 -30.76 -23.50
C MET A 381 -4.43 -31.00 -22.11
N ALA A 382 -4.24 -32.26 -21.77
CA ALA A 382 -3.15 -32.60 -20.88
C ALA A 382 -1.87 -32.10 -21.55
N THR A 383 -0.95 -31.54 -20.77
CA THR A 383 0.43 -31.27 -21.24
C THR A 383 0.91 -32.46 -22.06
N PRO A 384 1.50 -32.25 -23.26
CA PRO A 384 2.03 -33.34 -24.06
C PRO A 384 2.84 -34.26 -23.17
N THR A 385 2.61 -35.56 -23.28
CA THR A 385 3.52 -36.50 -22.63
C THR A 385 4.93 -36.23 -23.17
N PRO A 386 5.99 -36.45 -22.38
CA PRO A 386 7.35 -36.26 -22.85
C PRO A 386 7.59 -36.91 -24.23
N GLU A 387 7.02 -38.11 -24.45
CA GLU A 387 7.07 -38.86 -25.71
C GLU A 387 6.38 -38.16 -26.90
N GLU A 388 5.27 -37.45 -26.67
CA GLU A 388 4.57 -36.70 -27.72
C GLU A 388 5.27 -35.37 -28.02
N LEU A 389 5.91 -34.78 -27.01
CA LEU A 389 6.74 -33.59 -27.20
C LEU A 389 8.01 -33.92 -27.99
N ASP A 390 8.64 -35.06 -27.69
CA ASP A 390 9.80 -35.57 -28.44
C ASP A 390 9.43 -35.86 -29.89
N ARG A 391 8.28 -36.52 -30.13
CA ARG A 391 7.79 -36.79 -31.50
C ARG A 391 7.50 -35.52 -32.30
N GLN A 392 6.90 -34.51 -31.65
CA GLN A 392 6.63 -33.21 -32.30
C GLN A 392 7.91 -32.41 -32.53
N LEU A 393 8.92 -32.57 -31.68
CA LEU A 393 10.23 -31.98 -31.86
C LEU A 393 10.96 -32.62 -33.04
N ASP A 394 10.90 -33.95 -33.16
CA ASP A 394 11.48 -34.67 -34.31
C ASP A 394 10.79 -34.27 -35.63
N GLU A 395 9.47 -34.18 -35.65
CA GLU A 395 8.69 -33.73 -36.83
C GLU A 395 8.99 -32.26 -37.21
N PHE A 396 9.29 -31.43 -36.23
CA PHE A 396 9.69 -30.04 -36.43
C PHE A 396 11.14 -29.91 -36.92
N ILE A 397 12.04 -30.75 -36.42
CA ILE A 397 13.43 -30.84 -36.88
C ILE A 397 13.47 -31.35 -38.32
N ASP A 398 12.67 -32.35 -38.67
CA ASP A 398 12.58 -32.86 -40.05
C ASP A 398 12.06 -31.80 -41.02
N LYS A 399 11.07 -30.98 -40.61
CA LYS A 399 10.62 -29.82 -41.39
C LYS A 399 11.68 -28.74 -41.56
N LEU A 400 12.51 -28.51 -40.53
CA LEU A 400 13.65 -27.59 -40.62
C LEU A 400 14.77 -28.14 -41.53
N VAL A 401 14.88 -29.47 -41.65
CA VAL A 401 15.84 -30.12 -42.55
C VAL A 401 15.35 -30.13 -44.00
N GLU A 402 14.03 -30.17 -44.24
CA GLU A 402 13.42 -30.05 -45.57
C GLU A 402 13.52 -28.62 -46.16
N ASP A 403 13.63 -27.58 -45.32
CA ASP A 403 13.76 -26.18 -45.72
C ASP A 403 15.23 -25.74 -45.95
N LYS A 404 16.08 -26.68 -46.37
CA LYS A 404 17.52 -26.46 -46.62
C LYS A 404 17.84 -25.52 -47.78
N ASP A 405 16.86 -25.21 -48.63
CA ASP A 405 17.05 -24.43 -49.85
C ASP A 405 16.94 -22.90 -49.66
N HIS A 406 16.59 -22.41 -48.45
CA HIS A 406 16.41 -20.97 -48.17
C HIS A 406 17.37 -20.36 -47.13
N LEU A 407 18.42 -21.08 -46.72
CA LEU A 407 19.48 -20.45 -45.93
C LEU A 407 20.29 -19.50 -46.83
N PRO A 408 20.56 -18.24 -46.43
CA PRO A 408 21.34 -17.31 -47.23
C PRO A 408 22.71 -17.94 -47.50
N ALA A 409 22.96 -18.30 -48.77
CA ALA A 409 24.24 -18.79 -49.22
C ALA A 409 25.28 -17.67 -49.05
N GLY A 410 25.94 -17.65 -47.89
CA GLY A 410 26.95 -16.61 -47.60
C GLY A 410 27.68 -16.71 -46.27
N GLU A 411 27.04 -17.10 -45.15
CA GLU A 411 27.67 -16.94 -43.82
C GLU A 411 27.33 -18.08 -42.82
N LEU A 412 27.26 -19.31 -43.30
CA LEU A 412 27.25 -20.51 -42.45
C LEU A 412 28.51 -21.31 -42.71
N ASP A 413 29.65 -20.73 -42.31
CA ASP A 413 30.94 -21.37 -42.42
C ASP A 413 31.16 -22.40 -41.28
N ASP A 414 32.23 -23.19 -41.39
CA ASP A 414 32.58 -24.20 -40.38
C ASP A 414 32.79 -23.57 -38.99
N ALA A 415 33.10 -22.27 -38.91
CA ALA A 415 33.30 -21.57 -37.66
C ALA A 415 31.98 -21.29 -36.93
N PHE A 416 30.92 -20.90 -37.64
CA PHE A 416 29.58 -20.72 -37.06
C PHE A 416 29.05 -22.00 -36.42
N TRP A 417 29.14 -23.13 -37.12
CA TRP A 417 28.68 -24.41 -36.60
C TRP A 417 29.50 -24.87 -35.40
N LYS A 418 30.82 -24.65 -35.43
CA LYS A 418 31.71 -24.97 -34.32
C LYS A 418 31.47 -24.09 -33.09
N ASP A 419 31.06 -22.84 -33.25
CA ASP A 419 30.67 -21.95 -32.16
C ASP A 419 29.32 -22.37 -31.55
N LEU A 420 28.35 -22.68 -32.41
CA LEU A 420 27.02 -23.18 -32.01
C LEU A 420 27.11 -24.49 -31.22
N GLU A 421 27.98 -25.43 -31.63
CA GLU A 421 28.22 -26.70 -30.91
C GLU A 421 28.84 -26.52 -29.51
N ARG A 422 29.57 -25.42 -29.29
CA ARG A 422 30.15 -25.06 -27.98
C ARG A 422 29.19 -24.22 -27.12
N HIS A 423 28.06 -23.76 -27.68
CA HIS A 423 27.06 -23.00 -26.94
C HIS A 423 26.28 -23.92 -25.97
N PRO A 424 26.05 -23.50 -24.71
CA PRO A 424 25.43 -24.33 -23.66
C PRO A 424 24.04 -24.89 -23.99
N PHE A 425 23.32 -24.26 -24.92
CA PHE A 425 21.98 -24.68 -25.35
C PHE A 425 22.00 -25.82 -26.39
N PHE A 426 23.13 -26.04 -27.07
CA PHE A 426 23.29 -27.03 -28.14
C PHE A 426 24.43 -28.03 -27.86
N LEU A 427 25.03 -27.95 -26.68
CA LEU A 427 26.12 -28.81 -26.22
C LEU A 427 25.65 -30.27 -26.19
N LYS A 428 26.33 -31.15 -26.94
CA LYS A 428 26.02 -32.59 -26.96
C LYS A 428 26.73 -33.35 -25.83
N GLU A 429 27.92 -32.91 -25.45
CA GLU A 429 28.75 -33.50 -24.40
C GLU A 429 29.40 -32.40 -23.57
N MET A 430 29.63 -32.65 -22.28
CA MET A 430 30.31 -31.67 -21.42
C MET A 430 31.79 -31.55 -21.82
N PRO A 431 32.37 -30.32 -21.84
CA PRO A 431 33.77 -30.14 -22.19
C PRO A 431 34.67 -30.75 -21.11
N ASP A 432 35.81 -31.31 -21.51
CA ASP A 432 36.80 -31.86 -20.58
C ASP A 432 37.39 -30.78 -19.65
N ASP A 433 37.79 -31.18 -18.44
CA ASP A 433 38.37 -30.27 -17.44
C ASP A 433 39.61 -29.54 -18.01
N GLY A 434 39.49 -28.22 -18.16
CA GLY A 434 40.54 -27.34 -18.70
C GLY A 434 40.38 -26.96 -20.17
N ALA A 435 39.34 -27.44 -20.86
CA ALA A 435 38.99 -26.96 -22.19
C ALA A 435 38.44 -25.52 -22.14
N GLU A 436 38.77 -24.72 -23.15
CA GLU A 436 38.26 -23.35 -23.28
C GLU A 436 36.73 -23.37 -23.43
N LEU A 437 36.03 -22.68 -22.54
CA LEU A 437 34.57 -22.67 -22.47
C LEU A 437 34.00 -21.57 -23.36
N HIS A 438 32.85 -21.84 -23.96
CA HIS A 438 32.12 -20.82 -24.69
C HIS A 438 31.68 -19.69 -23.73
N PRO A 439 31.70 -18.39 -24.12
CA PRO A 439 31.38 -17.27 -23.24
C PRO A 439 30.02 -17.37 -22.51
N ALA A 440 29.00 -17.92 -23.17
CA ALA A 440 27.70 -18.20 -22.54
C ALA A 440 27.77 -19.31 -21.46
N MET A 441 28.67 -20.30 -21.64
CA MET A 441 28.92 -21.33 -20.63
C MET A 441 29.72 -20.76 -19.45
N GLU A 442 30.68 -19.88 -19.73
CA GLU A 442 31.44 -19.14 -18.72
C GLU A 442 30.53 -18.18 -17.92
N ALA A 443 29.60 -17.48 -18.57
CA ALA A 443 28.63 -16.62 -17.90
C ALA A 443 27.66 -17.41 -17.00
N LEU A 444 27.22 -18.60 -17.44
CA LEU A 444 26.43 -19.51 -16.62
C LEU A 444 27.24 -20.10 -15.45
N GLN A 445 28.52 -20.36 -15.67
CA GLN A 445 29.44 -20.80 -14.64
C GLN A 445 29.65 -19.68 -13.61
N ALA A 446 29.92 -18.45 -14.02
CA ALA A 446 30.02 -17.28 -13.14
C ALA A 446 28.75 -17.06 -12.31
N LEU A 447 27.56 -17.20 -12.91
CA LEU A 447 26.27 -17.16 -12.19
C LEU A 447 26.12 -18.25 -11.11
N LYS A 448 26.84 -19.37 -11.24
CA LYS A 448 26.86 -20.46 -10.25
C LYS A 448 27.92 -20.25 -9.17
N TRP A 449 29.02 -19.56 -9.47
CA TRP A 449 30.12 -19.30 -8.53
C TRP A 449 30.02 -17.95 -7.79
N ASP A 450 29.15 -17.04 -8.21
CA ASP A 450 28.76 -15.85 -7.40
C ASP A 450 28.09 -16.24 -6.06
N ASP A 451 27.66 -17.51 -5.90
CA ASP A 451 27.07 -18.06 -4.66
C ASP A 451 28.13 -18.50 -3.61
N ASP A 452 29.44 -18.36 -3.86
CA ASP A 452 30.50 -18.77 -2.92
C ASP A 452 30.73 -17.79 -1.75
N ASP A 453 30.25 -16.54 -1.87
CA ASP A 453 30.32 -15.54 -0.79
C ASP A 453 29.12 -15.57 0.18
N ASP A 454 28.07 -16.34 -0.12
CA ASP A 454 26.88 -16.44 0.72
C ASP A 454 27.19 -17.20 2.03
N THR A 455 26.81 -16.61 3.17
CA THR A 455 26.95 -17.31 4.45
C THR A 455 26.01 -18.54 4.51
N PRO A 456 26.29 -19.56 5.35
CA PRO A 456 25.37 -20.68 5.52
C PRO A 456 23.94 -20.27 5.94
N LEU A 457 23.79 -19.09 6.57
CA LEU A 457 22.50 -18.51 6.91
C LEU A 457 21.78 -17.96 5.66
N ASP A 458 22.50 -17.28 4.78
CA ASP A 458 21.95 -16.74 3.53
C ASP A 458 21.51 -17.85 2.60
N LYS A 459 22.34 -18.89 2.45
CA LYS A 459 21.99 -20.13 1.71
C LYS A 459 20.73 -20.78 2.29
N ALA A 460 20.64 -20.92 3.62
CA ALA A 460 19.45 -21.48 4.27
C ALA A 460 18.18 -20.62 4.05
N ASN A 461 18.32 -19.30 4.01
CA ASN A 461 17.22 -18.38 3.72
C ASN A 461 16.77 -18.44 2.25
N LYS A 462 17.71 -18.52 1.30
CA LYS A 462 17.43 -18.71 -0.13
C LYS A 462 16.60 -19.96 -0.36
N TYR A 463 17.02 -21.10 0.20
CA TYR A 463 16.27 -22.36 0.12
C TYR A 463 14.92 -22.33 0.85
N LYS A 464 14.81 -21.58 1.96
CA LYS A 464 13.53 -21.35 2.64
C LYS A 464 12.55 -20.62 1.71
N GLU A 465 13.00 -19.59 1.02
CA GLU A 465 12.17 -18.80 0.09
C GLU A 465 11.78 -19.60 -1.15
N GLU A 466 12.72 -20.35 -1.72
CA GLU A 466 12.43 -21.27 -2.83
C GLU A 466 11.40 -22.33 -2.42
N GLY A 467 11.55 -22.92 -1.24
CA GLY A 467 10.59 -23.88 -0.68
C GLY A 467 9.20 -23.25 -0.46
N ASN A 468 9.14 -22.01 0.01
CA ASN A 468 7.88 -21.27 0.17
C ASN A 468 7.20 -21.06 -1.19
N LYS A 469 7.96 -20.70 -2.23
CA LYS A 469 7.45 -20.54 -3.60
C LYS A 469 6.86 -21.83 -4.15
N TYR A 470 7.56 -22.96 -4.00
CA TYR A 470 6.98 -24.27 -4.38
C TYR A 470 5.75 -24.64 -3.57
N TYR A 471 5.72 -24.28 -2.28
CA TYR A 471 4.59 -24.52 -1.41
C TYR A 471 3.35 -23.72 -1.86
N GLU A 472 3.52 -22.45 -2.26
CA GLU A 472 2.45 -21.63 -2.84
C GLU A 472 1.87 -22.24 -4.12
N TYR A 473 2.74 -22.78 -4.99
CA TYR A 473 2.31 -23.53 -6.18
C TYR A 473 1.76 -24.93 -5.89
N LYS A 474 1.60 -25.31 -4.61
CA LYS A 474 1.16 -26.64 -4.16
C LYS A 474 2.04 -27.79 -4.64
N LYS A 475 3.27 -27.49 -5.07
CA LYS A 475 4.30 -28.48 -5.45
C LYS A 475 5.03 -28.96 -4.19
N TYR A 476 4.32 -29.65 -3.30
CA TYR A 476 4.83 -30.00 -1.96
C TYR A 476 6.08 -30.88 -1.98
N ARG A 477 6.26 -31.75 -2.99
CA ARG A 477 7.48 -32.56 -3.12
C ARG A 477 8.72 -31.68 -3.35
N ASN A 478 8.63 -30.71 -4.25
CA ASN A 478 9.72 -29.77 -4.53
C ASN A 478 9.98 -28.87 -3.33
N ALA A 479 8.93 -28.43 -2.64
CA ALA A 479 9.06 -27.67 -1.40
C ALA A 479 9.84 -28.44 -0.33
N ILE A 480 9.58 -29.75 -0.16
CA ILE A 480 10.32 -30.60 0.78
C ILE A 480 11.80 -30.70 0.43
N ILE A 481 12.13 -30.83 -0.86
CA ILE A 481 13.52 -30.88 -1.34
C ILE A 481 14.21 -29.57 -0.98
N ALA A 482 13.64 -28.43 -1.37
CA ALA A 482 14.19 -27.11 -1.08
C ALA A 482 14.40 -26.89 0.43
N TYR A 483 13.39 -27.17 1.28
CA TYR A 483 13.58 -27.06 2.73
C TYR A 483 14.63 -28.01 3.28
N THR A 484 14.80 -29.19 2.68
CA THR A 484 15.83 -30.16 3.09
C THR A 484 17.23 -29.66 2.71
N GLU A 485 17.39 -29.04 1.54
CA GLU A 485 18.64 -28.36 1.17
C GLU A 485 18.95 -27.19 2.09
N GLY A 486 17.94 -26.43 2.51
CA GLY A 486 18.10 -25.38 3.53
C GLY A 486 18.58 -25.93 4.89
N ILE A 487 18.03 -27.06 5.34
CA ILE A 487 18.46 -27.71 6.59
C ILE A 487 19.89 -28.26 6.49
N LYS A 488 20.29 -28.75 5.31
CA LYS A 488 21.65 -29.27 5.07
C LYS A 488 22.73 -28.19 5.18
N GLN A 489 22.39 -26.91 5.02
CA GLN A 489 23.34 -25.81 5.20
C GLN A 489 23.81 -25.65 6.66
N ARG A 490 23.16 -26.31 7.64
CA ARG A 490 23.54 -26.31 9.06
C ARG A 490 23.80 -24.89 9.61
N CYS A 491 22.91 -23.95 9.29
CA CYS A 491 23.05 -22.58 9.77
C CYS A 491 23.08 -22.52 11.31
N SER A 492 23.87 -21.61 11.87
CA SER A 492 24.00 -21.47 13.33
C SER A 492 22.76 -20.90 14.02
N ASP A 493 21.84 -20.27 13.27
CA ASP A 493 20.61 -19.70 13.83
C ASP A 493 19.55 -20.78 14.13
N PRO A 494 19.20 -21.01 15.42
CA PRO A 494 18.17 -21.96 15.79
C PRO A 494 16.77 -21.58 15.29
N THR A 495 16.51 -20.28 15.04
CA THR A 495 15.21 -19.79 14.56
C THR A 495 14.94 -20.21 13.12
N ILE A 496 15.91 -20.02 12.22
CA ILE A 496 15.76 -20.44 10.81
C ILE A 496 15.63 -21.96 10.72
N ASN A 497 16.44 -22.72 11.45
CA ASN A 497 16.32 -24.17 11.52
C ASN A 497 14.93 -24.62 11.98
N ALA A 498 14.40 -24.01 13.05
CA ALA A 498 13.06 -24.33 13.54
C ALA A 498 11.97 -24.06 12.49
N ILE A 499 12.08 -22.95 11.74
CA ILE A 499 11.15 -22.58 10.67
C ILE A 499 11.22 -23.59 9.52
N LEU A 500 12.42 -23.93 9.05
CA LEU A 500 12.62 -24.90 7.96
C LEU A 500 12.03 -26.27 8.31
N PHE A 501 12.28 -26.78 9.51
CA PHE A 501 11.66 -28.03 9.98
C PHE A 501 10.12 -27.91 10.03
N CYS A 502 9.56 -26.80 10.53
CA CYS A 502 8.11 -26.63 10.59
C CYS A 502 7.45 -26.51 9.19
N ASN A 503 8.10 -25.82 8.25
CA ASN A 503 7.61 -25.69 6.88
C ASN A 503 7.68 -27.02 6.14
N ARG A 504 8.78 -27.77 6.32
CA ARG A 504 8.92 -29.14 5.79
C ARG A 504 7.90 -30.10 6.40
N ALA A 505 7.60 -29.97 7.70
CA ALA A 505 6.54 -30.73 8.37
C ALA A 505 5.18 -30.47 7.72
N THR A 506 4.90 -29.20 7.43
CA THR A 506 3.63 -28.78 6.81
C THR A 506 3.51 -29.32 5.39
N ALA A 507 4.57 -29.23 4.57
CA ALA A 507 4.58 -29.82 3.24
C ALA A 507 4.40 -31.35 3.26
N ASN A 508 5.07 -32.05 4.20
CA ASN A 508 4.87 -33.49 4.42
C ASN A 508 3.44 -33.82 4.85
N PHE A 509 2.82 -32.99 5.68
CA PHE A 509 1.45 -33.18 6.13
C PHE A 509 0.45 -33.16 4.96
N TYR A 510 0.60 -32.23 4.02
CA TYR A 510 -0.26 -32.16 2.82
C TYR A 510 -0.02 -33.30 1.83
N LEU A 511 1.15 -33.95 1.85
CA LEU A 511 1.42 -35.18 1.10
C LEU A 511 0.90 -36.45 1.78
N GLY A 512 0.32 -36.36 2.99
CA GLY A 512 -0.12 -37.52 3.77
C GLY A 512 0.99 -38.21 4.58
N ASN A 513 2.20 -37.65 4.60
CA ASN A 513 3.35 -38.19 5.32
C ASN A 513 3.34 -37.77 6.80
N TYR A 514 2.29 -38.16 7.54
CA TYR A 514 2.04 -37.67 8.91
C TYR A 514 3.15 -38.03 9.92
N ARG A 515 3.80 -39.20 9.77
CA ARG A 515 4.92 -39.61 10.64
C ARG A 515 6.15 -38.73 10.43
N SER A 516 6.46 -38.38 9.18
CA SER A 516 7.56 -37.47 8.83
C SER A 516 7.27 -36.06 9.33
N ALA A 517 6.03 -35.59 9.15
CA ALA A 517 5.60 -34.30 9.66
C ALA A 517 5.75 -34.21 11.19
N LEU A 518 5.34 -35.24 11.93
CA LEU A 518 5.49 -35.28 13.38
C LEU A 518 6.97 -35.24 13.81
N ARG A 519 7.85 -35.99 13.13
CA ARG A 519 9.30 -35.98 13.39
C ARG A 519 9.88 -34.58 13.20
N ASP A 520 9.51 -33.91 12.11
CA ASP A 520 9.98 -32.56 11.81
C ASP A 520 9.47 -31.54 12.85
N CYS A 521 8.22 -31.66 13.34
CA CYS A 521 7.72 -30.83 14.43
C CYS A 521 8.52 -31.02 15.74
N VAL A 522 8.96 -32.25 16.04
CA VAL A 522 9.81 -32.52 17.21
C VAL A 522 11.19 -31.88 17.04
N LEU A 523 11.79 -31.95 15.84
CA LEU A 523 13.08 -31.31 15.55
C LEU A 523 12.98 -29.78 15.62
N SER A 524 11.90 -29.21 15.07
CA SER A 524 11.64 -27.77 15.16
C SER A 524 11.61 -27.28 16.62
N ARG A 525 10.97 -28.03 17.52
CA ARG A 525 10.94 -27.74 18.96
C ARG A 525 12.29 -27.88 19.66
N LYS A 526 13.16 -28.77 19.18
CA LYS A 526 14.53 -28.90 19.71
C LYS A 526 15.38 -27.69 19.35
N CYS A 527 15.20 -27.14 18.14
CA CYS A 527 15.87 -25.91 17.73
C CYS A 527 15.29 -24.69 18.47
N LYS A 528 13.97 -24.56 18.52
CA LYS A 528 13.28 -23.44 19.17
C LYS A 528 12.06 -23.91 19.96
N SER A 529 12.18 -23.90 21.27
CA SER A 529 11.18 -24.45 22.20
C SER A 529 9.87 -23.65 22.26
N ASP A 530 9.87 -22.39 21.84
CA ASP A 530 8.70 -21.50 21.81
C ASP A 530 8.09 -21.33 20.41
N HIS A 531 8.46 -22.19 19.45
CA HIS A 531 7.89 -22.16 18.10
C HIS A 531 6.49 -22.78 18.05
N LEU A 532 5.47 -21.95 18.36
CA LEU A 532 4.06 -22.39 18.50
C LEU A 532 3.49 -23.11 17.27
N LYS A 533 3.89 -22.73 16.06
CA LYS A 533 3.40 -23.37 14.81
C LYS A 533 3.75 -24.87 14.76
N ALA A 534 4.91 -25.27 15.29
CA ALA A 534 5.27 -26.68 15.37
C ALA A 534 4.40 -27.46 16.37
N PHE A 535 3.90 -26.82 17.43
CA PHE A 535 2.98 -27.47 18.36
C PHE A 535 1.63 -27.78 17.72
N ILE A 536 1.08 -26.80 16.99
CA ILE A 536 -0.18 -26.97 16.26
C ILE A 536 -0.04 -28.06 15.21
N LYS A 537 0.99 -27.96 14.36
CA LYS A 537 1.22 -28.94 13.28
C LYS A 537 1.53 -30.34 13.83
N GLY A 538 2.26 -30.41 14.96
CA GLY A 538 2.51 -31.66 15.67
C GLY A 538 1.24 -32.31 16.22
N ALA A 539 0.34 -31.52 16.83
CA ALA A 539 -0.96 -31.97 17.29
C ALA A 539 -1.84 -32.48 16.13
N GLU A 540 -1.91 -31.73 15.02
CA GLU A 540 -2.64 -32.14 13.81
C GLU A 540 -2.10 -33.46 13.23
N ALA A 541 -0.77 -33.62 13.17
CA ALA A 541 -0.14 -34.86 12.73
C ALA A 541 -0.45 -36.03 13.67
N CYS A 542 -0.44 -35.82 14.99
CA CYS A 542 -0.84 -36.84 15.97
C CYS A 542 -2.32 -37.21 15.84
N MET A 543 -3.21 -36.25 15.55
CA MET A 543 -4.62 -36.54 15.29
C MET A 543 -4.81 -37.43 14.06
N LYS A 544 -4.10 -37.14 12.96
CA LYS A 544 -4.13 -37.97 11.74
C LYS A 544 -3.53 -39.36 11.94
N LEU A 545 -2.70 -39.54 12.96
CA LEU A 545 -2.13 -40.82 13.37
C LEU A 545 -2.93 -41.52 14.48
N GLU A 546 -4.09 -40.97 14.86
CA GLU A 546 -4.98 -41.48 15.91
C GLU A 546 -4.30 -41.61 17.30
N LYS A 547 -3.27 -40.78 17.55
CA LYS A 547 -2.53 -40.74 18.83
C LYS A 547 -3.08 -39.67 19.77
N TYR A 548 -4.31 -39.87 20.25
CA TYR A 548 -5.04 -38.85 21.02
C TYR A 548 -4.36 -38.41 22.33
N LYS A 549 -3.65 -39.33 23.01
CA LYS A 549 -2.87 -38.99 24.22
C LYS A 549 -1.75 -38.00 23.93
N ASP A 550 -1.05 -38.18 22.81
CA ASP A 550 0.02 -37.27 22.40
C ASP A 550 -0.56 -35.90 22.04
N VAL A 551 -1.71 -35.84 21.37
CA VAL A 551 -2.39 -34.57 21.03
C VAL A 551 -2.60 -33.69 22.27
N GLN A 552 -3.09 -34.26 23.37
CA GLN A 552 -3.28 -33.51 24.63
C GLN A 552 -1.97 -32.95 25.19
N ILE A 553 -0.88 -33.71 25.10
CA ILE A 553 0.45 -33.27 25.55
C ILE A 553 0.95 -32.12 24.67
N TRP A 554 0.79 -32.23 23.35
CA TRP A 554 1.19 -31.19 22.40
C TRP A 554 0.42 -29.89 22.61
N CYS A 555 -0.90 -29.95 22.81
CA CYS A 555 -1.74 -28.78 23.05
C CYS A 555 -1.43 -28.11 24.40
N SER A 556 -1.37 -28.89 25.49
CA SER A 556 -1.11 -28.35 26.83
C SER A 556 0.29 -27.73 26.93
N THR A 557 1.32 -28.40 26.38
CA THR A 557 2.68 -27.85 26.34
C THR A 557 2.75 -26.58 25.48
N GLY A 558 2.05 -26.56 24.35
CA GLY A 558 1.98 -25.39 23.47
C GLY A 558 1.37 -24.17 24.17
N LEU A 559 0.28 -24.36 24.92
CA LEU A 559 -0.39 -23.30 25.66
C LEU A 559 0.50 -22.70 26.76
N THR A 560 1.22 -23.54 27.51
CA THR A 560 2.19 -23.07 28.51
C THR A 560 3.30 -22.24 27.86
N LYS A 561 3.83 -22.69 26.71
CA LYS A 561 4.88 -21.96 25.98
C LYS A 561 4.38 -20.64 25.39
N GLU A 562 3.13 -20.56 24.98
CA GLU A 562 2.50 -19.32 24.52
C GLU A 562 2.42 -18.29 25.66
N LYS A 563 1.97 -18.71 26.84
CA LYS A 563 1.91 -17.86 28.04
C LYS A 563 3.28 -17.31 28.40
N GLU A 564 4.29 -18.18 28.54
CA GLU A 564 5.68 -17.78 28.83
C GLU A 564 6.24 -16.80 27.80
N ARG A 565 5.95 -17.01 26.50
CA ARG A 565 6.40 -16.12 25.42
C ARG A 565 5.75 -14.74 25.53
N ASN A 566 4.45 -14.69 25.81
CA ASN A 566 3.71 -13.43 25.93
C ASN A 566 4.16 -12.63 27.16
N GLU A 567 4.38 -13.29 28.30
CA GLU A 567 4.94 -12.68 29.51
C GLU A 567 6.34 -12.10 29.26
N ARG A 568 7.23 -12.86 28.60
CA ARG A 568 8.56 -12.37 28.23
C ARG A 568 8.51 -11.15 27.31
N LYS A 569 7.59 -11.16 26.34
CA LYS A 569 7.38 -10.03 25.43
C LYS A 569 6.87 -8.79 26.17
N GLN A 570 5.98 -8.98 27.14
CA GLN A 570 5.45 -7.90 27.98
C GLN A 570 6.54 -7.30 28.87
N GLN A 571 7.30 -8.13 29.59
CA GLN A 571 8.43 -7.68 30.40
C GLN A 571 9.49 -6.94 29.57
N GLY A 572 9.74 -7.39 28.34
CA GLY A 572 10.63 -6.69 27.42
C GLY A 572 10.15 -5.30 27.04
N ARG A 573 8.84 -5.11 26.84
CA ARG A 573 8.23 -3.81 26.56
C ARG A 573 8.31 -2.88 27.76
N GLU A 574 7.98 -3.38 28.95
CA GLU A 574 8.03 -2.62 30.20
C GLU A 574 9.46 -2.18 30.52
N ARG A 575 10.46 -3.05 30.34
CA ARG A 575 11.88 -2.69 30.49
C ARG A 575 12.30 -1.60 29.52
N LYS A 576 11.86 -1.66 28.27
CA LYS A 576 12.15 -0.63 27.26
C LYS A 576 11.50 0.70 27.67
N GLN A 577 10.21 0.71 28.01
CA GLN A 577 9.50 1.92 28.46
C GLN A 577 10.17 2.54 29.69
N LYS A 578 10.49 1.73 30.70
CA LYS A 578 11.20 2.19 31.90
C LYS A 578 12.56 2.80 31.57
N SER A 579 13.29 2.22 30.63
CA SER A 579 14.56 2.77 30.13
C SER A 579 14.35 4.14 29.48
N GLU A 580 13.34 4.29 28.61
CA GLU A 580 13.03 5.57 27.96
C GLU A 580 12.60 6.64 28.98
N HIS A 581 11.71 6.30 29.91
CA HIS A 581 11.26 7.23 30.96
C HIS A 581 12.44 7.70 31.82
N THR A 582 13.39 6.80 32.11
CA THR A 582 14.61 7.15 32.86
C THR A 582 15.48 8.14 32.08
N LYS A 583 15.60 8.01 30.74
CA LYS A 583 16.33 8.98 29.91
C LYS A 583 15.66 10.35 29.96
N VAL A 584 14.33 10.42 29.82
CA VAL A 584 13.58 11.67 29.88
C VAL A 584 13.75 12.35 31.25
N LEU A 585 13.61 11.60 32.35
CA LEU A 585 13.82 12.14 33.71
C LEU A 585 15.24 12.67 33.91
N ASN A 586 16.26 11.98 33.39
CA ASN A 586 17.63 12.46 33.44
C ASN A 586 17.81 13.75 32.63
N ALA A 587 17.21 13.84 31.44
CA ALA A 587 17.24 15.04 30.60
C ALA A 587 16.55 16.25 31.27
N ILE A 588 15.43 16.03 31.96
CA ILE A 588 14.72 17.06 32.75
C ILE A 588 15.62 17.57 33.89
N ARG A 589 16.24 16.64 34.64
CA ARG A 589 17.16 16.99 35.74
C ARG A 589 18.39 17.76 35.27
N GLN A 590 18.99 17.36 34.16
CA GLN A 590 20.14 18.05 33.56
C GLN A 590 19.82 19.49 33.15
N ARG A 591 18.55 19.78 32.84
CA ARG A 591 18.08 21.10 32.45
C ARG A 591 17.63 21.96 33.62
N ASN A 592 17.72 21.49 34.88
CA ASN A 592 17.21 22.19 36.06
C ASN A 592 15.72 22.55 35.96
N ILE A 593 14.92 21.67 35.35
CA ILE A 593 13.47 21.83 35.28
C ILE A 593 12.86 21.21 36.54
N HIS A 594 12.01 21.96 37.24
CA HIS A 594 11.37 21.52 38.47
C HIS A 594 10.04 20.82 38.17
N LEU A 595 9.90 19.60 38.66
CA LEU A 595 8.66 18.82 38.62
C LEU A 595 8.01 18.83 40.00
N GLU A 596 6.69 18.73 40.04
CA GLU A 596 5.94 18.55 41.28
C GLU A 596 6.41 17.28 42.04
N GLU A 597 6.71 17.43 43.33
CA GLU A 597 7.23 16.35 44.19
C GLU A 597 6.11 15.46 44.74
N ASP A 598 5.25 14.93 43.87
CA ASP A 598 4.25 13.93 44.26
C ASP A 598 4.60 12.54 43.67
N PRO A 599 4.98 11.55 44.51
CA PRO A 599 5.34 10.21 44.04
C PRO A 599 4.15 9.42 43.47
N THR A 600 2.91 9.90 43.62
CA THR A 600 1.71 9.30 43.02
C THR A 600 1.46 9.79 41.59
N ILE A 601 2.09 10.88 41.18
CA ILE A 601 1.94 11.46 39.85
C ILE A 601 2.96 10.83 38.90
N ASP A 602 2.47 10.04 37.95
CA ASP A 602 3.26 9.57 36.83
C ASP A 602 3.15 10.57 35.66
N ILE A 603 4.20 11.36 35.46
CA ILE A 603 4.28 12.35 34.35
C ILE A 603 4.23 11.70 32.96
N PHE A 604 4.37 10.38 32.88
CA PHE A 604 4.24 9.60 31.65
C PHE A 604 2.85 8.96 31.51
N ASN A 605 1.98 9.09 32.51
CA ASN A 605 0.63 8.59 32.46
C ASN A 605 -0.25 9.53 31.62
N ILE A 606 -0.52 9.10 30.39
CA ILE A 606 -1.35 9.83 29.43
C ILE A 606 -2.80 9.96 29.92
N SER A 607 -3.30 9.01 30.75
CA SER A 607 -4.69 9.04 31.22
C SER A 607 -5.00 10.19 32.18
N THR A 608 -3.98 10.75 32.83
CA THR A 608 -4.10 11.90 33.74
C THR A 608 -3.83 13.23 33.03
N ASN A 609 -3.48 13.22 31.74
CA ASN A 609 -3.12 14.41 30.98
C ASN A 609 -4.18 14.72 29.88
N PRO A 610 -4.94 15.83 30.00
CA PRO A 610 -5.95 16.21 29.01
C PRO A 610 -5.42 16.46 27.60
N ALA A 611 -4.13 16.80 27.43
CA ALA A 611 -3.51 16.94 26.11
C ALA A 611 -3.33 15.59 25.40
N GLY A 612 -3.44 14.45 26.10
CA GLY A 612 -3.28 13.11 25.52
C GLY A 612 -1.85 12.81 25.07
N SER A 613 -0.87 13.49 25.65
CA SER A 613 0.56 13.35 25.38
C SER A 613 1.35 13.46 26.69
N CYS A 614 2.61 13.03 26.70
CA CYS A 614 3.52 13.19 27.84
C CYS A 614 4.86 13.74 27.35
N VAL A 615 5.71 14.18 28.26
CA VAL A 615 7.04 14.69 27.91
C VAL A 615 7.86 13.63 27.19
N GLN A 616 8.47 14.00 26.06
CA GLN A 616 9.31 13.12 25.25
C GLN A 616 10.70 13.71 25.07
N LEU A 617 11.69 12.83 24.91
CA LEU A 617 13.06 13.17 24.55
C LEU A 617 13.31 12.74 23.12
N ASN A 618 13.69 13.67 22.26
CA ASN A 618 14.20 13.37 20.93
C ASN A 618 15.66 12.92 21.05
N GLU A 619 15.95 11.68 20.65
CA GLU A 619 17.30 11.12 20.80
C GLU A 619 18.33 11.76 19.85
N SER A 620 17.89 12.32 18.72
CA SER A 620 18.78 12.79 17.66
C SER A 620 19.49 14.10 18.02
N ASP A 621 18.74 15.04 18.61
CA ASP A 621 19.18 16.37 19.01
C ASP A 621 19.22 16.54 20.53
N GLN A 622 18.84 15.49 21.28
CA GLN A 622 18.73 15.46 22.73
C GLN A 622 17.73 16.48 23.28
N THR A 623 16.74 16.94 22.53
CA THR A 623 15.77 17.98 22.96
C THR A 623 14.52 17.40 23.62
N LEU A 624 13.93 18.14 24.55
CA LEU A 624 12.64 17.79 25.15
C LEU A 624 11.47 18.44 24.41
N THR A 625 10.36 17.70 24.35
CA THR A 625 9.06 18.21 23.89
C THR A 625 8.04 17.97 24.98
N PHE A 626 7.33 19.03 25.38
CA PHE A 626 6.36 19.00 26.46
C PHE A 626 4.93 19.17 25.95
N PRO A 627 3.94 18.47 26.50
CA PRO A 627 2.56 18.92 26.44
C PRO A 627 2.39 20.18 27.31
N VAL A 628 1.79 21.24 26.77
CA VAL A 628 1.67 22.56 27.42
C VAL A 628 0.20 23.01 27.44
N VAL A 629 -0.19 23.72 28.49
CA VAL A 629 -1.54 24.27 28.67
C VAL A 629 -1.50 25.79 28.66
N PHE A 630 -2.35 26.42 27.85
CA PHE A 630 -2.62 27.86 27.89
C PHE A 630 -4.04 28.11 28.41
N LEU A 631 -4.15 28.92 29.46
CA LEU A 631 -5.39 29.22 30.17
C LEU A 631 -5.82 30.66 29.88
N TYR A 632 -7.09 30.85 29.55
CA TYR A 632 -7.71 32.16 29.26
C TYR A 632 -8.83 32.41 30.28
N PRO A 633 -8.50 32.86 31.51
CA PRO A 633 -9.46 32.91 32.61
C PRO A 633 -10.63 33.86 32.37
N GLU A 634 -10.48 34.91 31.56
CA GLU A 634 -11.56 35.86 31.22
C GLU A 634 -12.74 35.18 30.52
N TYR A 635 -12.45 34.16 29.69
CA TYR A 635 -13.42 33.45 28.89
C TYR A 635 -13.59 31.97 29.31
N ALA A 636 -12.92 31.57 30.40
CA ALA A 636 -12.86 30.18 30.86
C ALA A 636 -12.47 29.18 29.76
N GLN A 637 -11.54 29.58 28.88
CA GLN A 637 -11.03 28.74 27.79
C GLN A 637 -9.65 28.18 28.14
N THR A 638 -9.35 27.03 27.55
CA THR A 638 -8.06 26.35 27.72
C THR A 638 -7.63 25.72 26.40
N ASP A 639 -6.41 26.00 25.97
CA ASP A 639 -5.78 25.34 24.84
C ASP A 639 -4.72 24.35 25.31
N TYR A 640 -4.75 23.15 24.73
CA TYR A 640 -3.79 22.08 25.00
C TYR A 640 -2.88 21.88 23.79
N ILE A 641 -1.60 22.14 23.97
CA ILE A 641 -0.57 21.88 22.96
C ILE A 641 0.06 20.53 23.27
N LYS A 642 -0.05 19.57 22.36
CA LYS A 642 0.44 18.20 22.57
C LYS A 642 1.96 18.10 22.59
N GLU A 643 2.59 18.93 21.75
CA GLU A 643 4.01 18.88 21.46
C GLU A 643 4.55 20.32 21.34
N PHE A 644 5.13 20.82 22.43
CA PHE A 644 5.83 22.10 22.47
C PHE A 644 7.32 21.83 22.64
N HIS A 645 8.09 22.12 21.60
CA HIS A 645 9.53 21.91 21.59
C HIS A 645 10.24 22.91 22.50
N GLU A 646 11.18 22.45 23.33
CA GLU A 646 11.79 23.27 24.40
C GLU A 646 12.51 24.54 23.90
N ASN A 647 13.05 24.52 22.69
CA ASN A 647 13.75 25.66 22.10
C ASN A 647 12.85 26.63 21.30
N THR A 648 11.56 26.33 21.18
CA THR A 648 10.59 27.22 20.50
C THR A 648 10.22 28.37 21.43
N LYS A 649 10.11 29.58 20.87
CA LYS A 649 9.66 30.74 21.65
C LYS A 649 8.17 30.71 21.91
N LEU A 650 7.75 31.27 23.03
CA LEU A 650 6.33 31.41 23.35
C LEU A 650 5.60 32.24 22.29
N ILE A 651 6.21 33.32 21.79
CA ILE A 651 5.60 34.16 20.75
C ILE A 651 5.38 33.39 19.45
N ASP A 652 6.30 32.50 19.06
CA ASP A 652 6.18 31.74 17.82
C ASP A 652 4.99 30.77 17.92
N GLN A 653 4.84 30.06 19.05
CA GLN A 653 3.69 29.19 19.27
C GLN A 653 2.38 30.00 19.32
N LEU A 654 2.35 31.10 20.08
CA LEU A 654 1.16 31.94 20.21
C LEU A 654 0.78 32.56 18.86
N SER A 655 1.75 32.85 17.99
CA SER A 655 1.48 33.38 16.65
C SER A 655 0.69 32.41 15.77
N VAL A 656 0.94 31.11 15.92
CA VAL A 656 0.18 30.05 15.24
C VAL A 656 -1.21 29.93 15.89
N MET A 657 -1.30 29.99 17.22
CA MET A 657 -2.59 29.91 17.92
C MET A 657 -3.52 31.10 17.59
N PHE A 658 -2.96 32.29 17.42
CA PHE A 658 -3.68 33.53 17.13
C PHE A 658 -3.54 34.00 15.66
N GLU A 659 -3.17 33.10 14.74
CA GLU A 659 -3.09 33.42 13.30
C GLU A 659 -4.44 33.90 12.78
N SER A 660 -5.51 33.24 13.23
CA SER A 660 -6.88 33.70 13.09
C SER A 660 -7.43 34.13 14.44
N ARG A 661 -8.30 35.14 14.42
CA ARG A 661 -9.03 35.59 15.60
C ARG A 661 -9.71 34.41 16.31
N ALA A 662 -9.46 34.26 17.60
CA ALA A 662 -10.08 33.21 18.41
C ALA A 662 -11.62 33.37 18.40
N PRO A 663 -12.40 32.29 18.18
CA PRO A 663 -13.87 32.39 18.10
C PRO A 663 -14.54 32.95 19.35
N TRP A 664 -13.92 32.75 20.52
CA TRP A 664 -14.40 33.22 21.82
C TRP A 664 -14.02 34.68 22.13
N ASP A 665 -13.11 35.29 21.35
CA ASP A 665 -12.69 36.69 21.53
C ASP A 665 -13.54 37.63 20.66
N GLU A 666 -14.83 37.77 21.01
CA GLU A 666 -15.81 38.61 20.29
C GLU A 666 -15.46 40.10 20.24
N GLU A 667 -14.55 40.55 21.11
CA GLU A 667 -14.06 41.94 21.14
C GLU A 667 -12.71 42.13 20.42
N GLY A 668 -11.97 41.04 20.15
CA GLY A 668 -10.72 41.09 19.38
C GLY A 668 -9.54 41.63 20.19
N LYS A 669 -9.58 41.40 21.51
CA LYS A 669 -8.59 41.91 22.47
C LYS A 669 -7.34 41.02 22.56
N TYR A 670 -7.46 39.74 22.23
CA TYR A 670 -6.39 38.75 22.37
C TYR A 670 -5.55 38.71 21.09
N THR A 671 -4.78 39.78 20.88
CA THR A 671 -3.80 39.89 19.80
C THR A 671 -2.38 39.76 20.35
N LEU A 672 -1.43 39.27 19.55
CA LEU A 672 -0.04 39.02 19.98
C LEU A 672 0.63 40.24 20.65
N ASN A 673 0.28 41.45 20.23
CA ASN A 673 0.85 42.69 20.76
C ASN A 673 0.18 43.16 22.06
N GLN A 674 -0.97 42.58 22.41
CA GLN A 674 -1.81 43.01 23.53
C GLN A 674 -1.93 41.97 24.63
N ILE A 675 -1.48 40.73 24.41
CA ILE A 675 -1.52 39.68 25.43
C ILE A 675 -0.27 39.71 26.32
N GLY A 676 -0.47 39.42 27.59
CA GLY A 676 0.57 39.12 28.57
C GLY A 676 0.55 37.64 28.92
N ILE A 677 1.73 37.07 29.12
CA ILE A 677 1.91 35.67 29.50
C ILE A 677 2.30 35.63 30.98
N TYR A 678 1.61 34.79 31.75
CA TYR A 678 1.81 34.63 33.17
C TYR A 678 1.96 33.15 33.54
N TYR A 679 2.60 32.85 34.66
CA TYR A 679 2.58 31.53 35.30
C TYR A 679 2.43 31.68 36.80
N GLU A 680 1.98 30.63 37.46
CA GLU A 680 1.83 30.60 38.92
C GLU A 680 3.14 30.17 39.59
N ASP A 681 3.67 31.00 40.48
CA ASP A 681 4.85 30.65 41.29
C ASP A 681 4.44 29.76 42.47
N GLN A 682 5.01 28.56 42.54
CA GLN A 682 4.72 27.56 43.57
C GLN A 682 4.92 28.10 45.00
N ASN A 683 5.84 29.04 45.19
CA ASN A 683 6.22 29.52 46.52
C ASN A 683 5.41 30.73 47.02
N LYS A 684 4.58 31.36 46.18
CA LYS A 684 4.03 32.70 46.48
C LYS A 684 2.56 32.92 46.15
N HIS A 685 1.86 31.94 45.56
CA HIS A 685 0.51 32.15 45.01
C HIS A 685 0.43 33.45 44.18
N GLU A 686 1.52 33.78 43.49
CA GLU A 686 1.68 35.03 42.75
C GLU A 686 1.84 34.70 41.27
N LEU A 687 1.13 35.46 40.43
CA LEU A 687 1.27 35.36 38.99
C LEU A 687 2.46 36.17 38.52
N LYS A 688 3.47 35.49 37.96
CA LYS A 688 4.66 36.13 37.40
C LYS A 688 4.56 36.26 35.90
N THR A 689 4.92 37.44 35.39
CA THR A 689 4.93 37.72 33.95
C THR A 689 6.15 37.10 33.28
N VAL A 690 5.94 36.59 32.06
CA VAL A 690 6.96 36.00 31.20
C VAL A 690 7.04 36.79 29.91
N SER A 691 8.26 37.06 29.44
CA SER A 691 8.45 37.65 28.11
C SER A 691 8.12 36.62 27.04
N SER A 692 7.35 37.03 26.03
CA SER A 692 6.98 36.18 24.88
C SER A 692 8.17 35.78 24.02
N ASP A 693 9.29 36.52 24.09
CA ASP A 693 10.52 36.22 23.34
C ASP A 693 11.35 35.07 23.92
N LYS A 694 11.03 34.61 25.14
CA LYS A 694 11.73 33.49 25.77
C LYS A 694 11.33 32.16 25.16
N THR A 695 12.28 31.23 25.12
CA THR A 695 12.00 29.84 24.77
C THR A 695 11.26 29.13 25.91
N LEU A 696 10.56 28.03 25.59
CA LEU A 696 9.94 27.22 26.64
C LEU A 696 10.97 26.79 27.69
N LEU A 697 12.15 26.31 27.27
CA LEU A 697 13.21 25.88 28.18
C LEU A 697 13.63 26.97 29.17
N GLU A 698 13.86 28.20 28.68
CA GLU A 698 14.24 29.34 29.53
C GLU A 698 13.19 29.67 30.60
N VAL A 699 11.91 29.37 30.31
CA VAL A 699 10.79 29.60 31.22
C VAL A 699 10.66 28.46 32.23
N LEU A 700 10.82 27.22 31.78
CA LEU A 700 10.83 26.03 32.65
C LEU A 700 12.01 26.00 33.62
N GLN A 701 13.09 26.71 33.31
CA GLN A 701 14.26 26.87 34.15
C GLN A 701 14.11 27.95 35.24
N LEU A 702 13.01 28.69 35.26
CA LEU A 702 12.79 29.71 36.28
C LEU A 702 12.64 29.05 37.66
N PRO A 703 13.32 29.55 38.72
CA PRO A 703 13.33 28.90 40.04
C PRO A 703 11.96 28.70 40.72
N GLY A 704 10.95 29.46 40.30
CA GLY A 704 9.58 29.35 40.83
C GLY A 704 8.60 28.64 39.89
N PHE A 705 9.05 28.18 38.72
CA PHE A 705 8.19 27.49 37.77
C PHE A 705 8.24 25.99 38.06
N VAL A 706 7.09 25.40 38.37
CA VAL A 706 6.97 23.96 38.63
C VAL A 706 5.94 23.34 37.70
N ILE A 707 6.35 22.25 37.07
CA ILE A 707 5.50 21.48 36.18
C ILE A 707 4.60 20.57 37.01
N GLN A 708 3.30 20.78 36.91
CA GLN A 708 2.27 19.96 37.55
C GLN A 708 1.75 18.92 36.56
N LEU A 709 1.54 17.68 37.00
CA LEU A 709 1.03 16.58 36.16
C LEU A 709 1.79 16.37 34.83
N GLY A 710 3.07 16.76 34.78
CA GLY A 710 3.90 16.67 33.57
C GLY A 710 3.58 17.71 32.48
N MET A 711 2.79 18.76 32.79
CA MET A 711 2.44 19.83 31.87
C MET A 711 2.82 21.22 32.41
N PRO A 712 3.62 22.00 31.67
CA PRO A 712 3.73 23.43 31.92
C PRO A 712 2.39 24.13 31.66
N SER A 713 2.00 25.01 32.58
CA SER A 713 0.79 25.83 32.46
C SER A 713 1.13 27.32 32.35
N PHE A 714 0.42 27.99 31.46
CA PHE A 714 0.55 29.43 31.23
C PHE A 714 -0.83 30.08 31.27
N ILE A 715 -0.93 31.26 31.86
CA ILE A 715 -2.14 32.07 31.93
C ILE A 715 -1.96 33.25 30.97
N ILE A 716 -2.90 33.43 30.06
CA ILE A 716 -2.89 34.50 29.06
C ILE A 716 -4.01 35.49 29.37
N MET A 717 -3.65 36.76 29.48
CA MET A 717 -4.60 37.85 29.75
C MET A 717 -4.17 39.12 29.01
N VAL A 718 -5.09 40.02 28.75
CA VAL A 718 -4.78 41.36 28.20
C VAL A 718 -4.36 42.28 29.35
N PRO A 719 -3.08 42.74 29.42
CA PRO A 719 -2.60 43.56 30.51
C PRO A 719 -3.38 44.88 30.61
N ASN A 720 -3.53 45.39 31.83
CA ASN A 720 -4.28 46.62 32.15
C ASN A 720 -5.78 46.60 31.83
N SER A 721 -6.33 45.47 31.36
CA SER A 721 -7.77 45.32 31.20
C SER A 721 -8.47 45.31 32.58
N PRO A 722 -9.77 45.68 32.65
CA PRO A 722 -10.54 45.59 33.89
C PRO A 722 -10.51 44.19 34.50
N PHE A 723 -10.57 43.16 33.64
CA PHE A 723 -10.48 41.77 34.06
C PHE A 723 -9.10 41.44 34.63
N ALA A 724 -8.01 41.70 33.91
CA ALA A 724 -6.66 41.37 34.36
C ALA A 724 -6.31 42.04 35.70
N ASN A 725 -6.69 43.32 35.87
CA ASN A 725 -6.47 44.04 37.13
C ASN A 725 -7.26 43.42 38.29
N HIS A 726 -8.50 42.98 38.05
CA HIS A 726 -9.30 42.29 39.05
C HIS A 726 -8.72 40.91 39.37
N TYR A 727 -8.36 40.13 38.35
CA TYR A 727 -7.82 38.77 38.47
C TYR A 727 -6.50 38.75 39.23
N LEU A 728 -5.55 39.62 38.87
CA LEU A 728 -4.27 39.77 39.56
C LEU A 728 -4.47 40.17 41.03
N LYS A 729 -5.44 41.05 41.33
CA LYS A 729 -5.76 41.44 42.70
C LYS A 729 -6.31 40.26 43.50
N MET A 730 -7.22 39.47 42.93
CA MET A 730 -7.75 38.28 43.61
C MET A 730 -6.65 37.26 43.91
N TYR A 731 -5.73 37.05 42.97
CA TYR A 731 -4.60 36.14 43.14
C TYR A 731 -3.66 36.60 44.27
N SER A 732 -3.40 37.91 44.38
CA SER A 732 -2.56 38.46 45.46
C SER A 732 -3.20 38.45 46.87
N THR A 733 -4.49 38.14 46.97
CA THR A 733 -5.23 38.07 48.24
C THR A 733 -5.49 36.64 48.73
N LEU A 734 -5.13 35.63 47.94
CA LEU A 734 -5.11 34.22 48.32
C LEU A 734 -3.75 33.88 48.95
#